data_AF-A0A957F6U1-F1
#
_entry.id   AF-A0A957F6U1-F1
#
_cell.length_a   1.000
_cell.length_b   1.000
_cell.length_c   1.000
_cell.angle_alpha   90.00
_cell.angle_beta   90.00
_cell.angle_gamma   90.00
#
_symmetry.space_group_name_H-M   'P 1'
#
loop_
_entity.id
_entity.type
_entity.pdbx_description
1 polymer ?
#
loop_
_entity_poly.entity_id
_entity_poly.type
_entity_poly.pdbx_seq_one_letter_code
_entity_poly.pdbx_strand_id
1 'polypeptide(L)'
;TTYEHVVSMPFNEIEGHDDLERAERLVQKCIEIRGVKIKLTEVPVPVPYGSAFEGEVVRKNDMRVEFGGKYSRCFEYLRMAPMDAVVDGKVELVGPGFGEVPAKGAMDLGIVVDVAGRQMQQDFEPVLERQIHYFLNGASGVQHIGQRDITWLRISQAAVDKGFDLTHFGKTLHARFHADFGAIVDKVQVTLYTRPDEVAAQLEQARAAYTFRNERLADLTDTAVNEFYSCTLCQSFAPDHVCIVSPERLGLCGAYNWLDCKASFSINPTGPNQPIKLGKLLDEERGYWSGTLDYAKQGSHGAVEEVSMYSIMENPMTACLTADAEILVDGRVQPIGDFVAAAAETPPAADLLTLNEQQQLAGSHLLRVHKNPAPRRLIRLETKSGLSLTLTPNHEVAVDRWGQNGHGPWVRADAIQPGDRIHALKRLRLPERLPALVDLLPDDCRIADAPLLAALEADLAARFGSAAQAYRALGLPRPTVRTRTLPIRVVKQLLAGLDRSWDAWKQQVRVVATPAGHSRLALPAFTPELCYLLGLLASDGSISWYGRTQCRINFTNTNAALLDAFAASYERLFPTAPLGRRQKSGGGVIDGRAIASTTPATDLYGNNFLLGLIADALGVRMRGRPQWDLARLLPLPEAHVAAFLAGVFDGDGSVQGAGWQSGEAYLSHQDAGAARHLQLLLKRLGILSQVRQDRTVYRVELHGANLRAFAAQVPARHPQKQAVLAEIQALPATGPDKTQGETLPFAVGKLLAELPQSAAVLSPSTLFYYKTGRSRPAADNLRQVMAEAPETAAFLAPYLETDTFLDTVTCVDTVENDGQVADVYNVTLRDINSYLANGILVKNCGCFECIVMYIPEVEGVMIVSREDTGMTPAGMKFSTLAGMAGGGVQTPGVMGVGKYYLLSPKFISADGGFKRIVWMSRNLKETMAAELTAVAAREGIPDLIERIADSSAVTTVEELEAWVKDKAHPVLEMGSMVPAAREKPAARDEDVMAQATAVVEEAMKRPLVEERNAEVAEDVKGAKVEKVEEVVVVDEVKPAPRLEPAPEPPPAPPTASAPLPASPATRSPAPAAPAAPAAPATPGDLLAQAHEAALRQAQALQQAASDALPQA
;
A
#
# COMPACT_ATOMS: atom_id res chain seq x y z
N THR A 1 24.48 0.95 -31.93
CA THR A 1 23.64 1.95 -32.63
C THR A 1 24.20 3.33 -32.37
N THR A 2 23.99 4.27 -33.29
CA THR A 2 24.67 5.56 -33.37
C THR A 2 23.91 6.66 -32.62
N TYR A 3 24.66 7.46 -31.84
CA TYR A 3 24.58 8.92 -31.58
C TYR A 3 23.27 9.76 -31.64
N GLU A 4 22.06 9.19 -31.72
CA GLU A 4 20.83 9.94 -32.03
C GLU A 4 20.07 10.54 -30.82
N HIS A 5 20.46 10.24 -29.58
CA HIS A 5 19.62 10.48 -28.38
C HIS A 5 20.16 11.48 -27.34
N VAL A 6 21.19 12.27 -27.65
CA VAL A 6 21.66 13.36 -26.76
C VAL A 6 22.01 14.58 -27.60
N VAL A 7 21.31 15.69 -27.34
CA VAL A 7 21.63 17.02 -27.89
C VAL A 7 21.88 17.95 -26.71
N SER A 8 23.00 18.67 -26.75
CA SER A 8 23.27 19.77 -25.82
C SER A 8 22.79 21.07 -26.47
N MET A 9 21.94 21.82 -25.78
CA MET A 9 21.44 23.11 -26.26
C MET A 9 21.39 24.08 -25.05
N PRO A 10 22.50 24.78 -24.74
CA PRO A 10 22.55 25.71 -23.62
C PRO A 10 21.54 26.84 -23.82
N PHE A 11 20.73 27.14 -22.80
CA PHE A 11 19.58 28.06 -22.94
C PHE A 11 19.96 29.43 -23.52
N ASN A 12 21.11 29.96 -23.12
CA ASN A 12 21.62 31.27 -23.56
C ASN A 12 22.16 31.27 -25.00
N GLU A 13 22.39 30.09 -25.59
CA GLU A 13 22.84 29.89 -26.98
C GLU A 13 21.64 29.59 -27.92
N ILE A 14 20.43 29.49 -27.38
CA ILE A 14 19.20 29.39 -28.17
C ILE A 14 18.90 30.77 -28.74
N GLU A 15 18.76 30.84 -30.07
CA GLU A 15 18.26 32.04 -30.73
C GLU A 15 16.86 32.39 -30.22
N GLY A 16 16.69 33.62 -29.77
CA GLY A 16 15.42 34.18 -29.32
C GLY A 16 15.61 35.63 -28.88
N HIS A 17 14.61 36.46 -29.17
CA HIS A 17 14.58 37.87 -28.82
C HIS A 17 14.51 38.08 -27.29
N ASP A 18 13.81 37.18 -26.60
CA ASP A 18 13.73 37.09 -25.14
C ASP A 18 13.76 35.62 -24.68
N ASP A 19 13.76 35.42 -23.35
CA ASP A 19 13.83 34.09 -22.75
C ASP A 19 12.55 33.26 -22.93
N LEU A 20 11.43 33.89 -23.33
CA LEU A 20 10.17 33.19 -23.60
C LEU A 20 10.26 32.50 -24.96
N GLU A 21 10.73 33.21 -25.99
CA GLU A 21 11.02 32.62 -27.31
C GLU A 21 12.11 31.52 -27.22
N ARG A 22 13.14 31.70 -26.36
CA ARG A 22 14.16 30.66 -26.10
C ARG A 22 13.56 29.41 -25.47
N ALA A 23 12.64 29.56 -24.52
CA ALA A 23 11.96 28.43 -23.89
C ALA A 23 11.08 27.67 -24.90
N GLU A 24 10.34 28.37 -25.77
CA GLU A 24 9.56 27.76 -26.85
C GLU A 24 10.45 26.94 -27.81
N ARG A 25 11.57 27.51 -28.26
CA ARG A 25 12.51 26.80 -29.14
C ARG A 25 13.22 25.62 -28.45
N LEU A 26 13.50 25.71 -27.14
CA LEU A 26 13.98 24.56 -26.36
C LEU A 26 12.95 23.43 -26.32
N VAL A 27 11.70 23.76 -25.98
CA VAL A 27 10.59 22.79 -25.91
C VAL A 27 10.40 22.09 -27.25
N GLN A 28 10.41 22.83 -28.38
CA GLN A 28 10.35 22.24 -29.73
C GLN A 28 11.50 21.27 -30.00
N LYS A 29 12.74 21.60 -29.61
CA LYS A 29 13.86 20.67 -29.79
C LYS A 29 13.72 19.41 -28.91
N CYS A 30 13.25 19.55 -27.67
CA CYS A 30 12.97 18.42 -26.79
C CYS A 30 11.88 17.49 -27.34
N ILE A 31 10.83 18.05 -27.94
CA ILE A 31 9.75 17.33 -28.63
C ILE A 31 10.32 16.49 -29.79
N GLU A 32 11.11 17.12 -30.66
CA GLU A 32 11.78 16.51 -31.82
C GLU A 32 12.68 15.34 -31.40
N ILE A 33 13.65 15.57 -30.49
CA ILE A 33 14.64 14.57 -30.08
C ILE A 33 13.98 13.39 -29.36
N ARG A 34 12.99 13.65 -28.51
CA ARG A 34 12.36 12.60 -27.71
C ARG A 34 11.38 11.75 -28.53
N GLY A 35 11.03 12.19 -29.76
CA GLY A 35 10.07 11.53 -30.64
C GLY A 35 8.62 11.68 -30.16
N VAL A 36 8.33 12.66 -29.29
CA VAL A 36 6.98 12.85 -28.74
C VAL A 36 6.14 13.58 -29.77
N LYS A 37 5.19 12.88 -30.38
CA LYS A 37 4.19 13.50 -31.26
C LYS A 37 3.14 14.23 -30.43
N ILE A 38 3.48 15.39 -29.88
CA ILE A 38 2.54 16.22 -29.11
C ILE A 38 1.48 16.76 -30.08
N LYS A 39 0.26 16.21 -30.01
CA LYS A 39 -0.96 16.89 -30.47
C LYS A 39 -1.27 18.04 -29.50
N LEU A 40 -0.55 19.16 -29.66
CA LEU A 40 -0.83 20.37 -28.91
C LEU A 40 -2.14 20.95 -29.47
N THR A 41 -3.21 20.78 -28.71
CA THR A 41 -4.51 21.38 -29.05
C THR A 41 -4.46 22.82 -28.60
N GLU A 42 -4.33 23.75 -29.55
CA GLU A 42 -4.46 25.17 -29.26
C GLU A 42 -5.92 25.46 -28.91
N VAL A 43 -6.19 25.70 -27.62
CA VAL A 43 -7.51 26.05 -27.11
C VAL A 43 -7.56 27.57 -26.97
N PRO A 44 -8.31 28.32 -27.82
CA PRO A 44 -8.15 29.77 -27.90
C PRO A 44 -8.91 30.49 -26.78
N VAL A 45 -8.33 30.45 -25.57
CA VAL A 45 -8.81 31.08 -24.34
C VAL A 45 -7.70 31.84 -23.60
N PRO A 46 -8.01 32.94 -22.88
CA PRO A 46 -7.00 33.80 -22.26
C PRO A 46 -6.54 33.34 -20.86
N VAL A 47 -6.87 32.11 -20.47
CA VAL A 47 -6.51 31.51 -19.18
C VAL A 47 -5.71 30.22 -19.42
N PRO A 48 -4.83 29.81 -18.49
CA PRO A 48 -4.18 28.51 -18.56
C PRO A 48 -5.20 27.38 -18.73
N TYR A 49 -4.93 26.48 -19.67
CA TYR A 49 -5.81 25.35 -20.01
C TYR A 49 -5.05 24.02 -19.89
N GLY A 50 -5.67 23.02 -19.26
CA GLY A 50 -5.13 21.67 -19.10
C GLY A 50 -5.71 20.93 -17.88
N SER A 51 -5.54 19.61 -17.84
CA SER A 51 -6.15 18.74 -16.82
C SER A 51 -5.69 18.98 -15.38
N ALA A 52 -4.60 19.75 -15.18
CA ALA A 52 -4.19 20.24 -13.87
C ALA A 52 -5.22 21.17 -13.21
N PHE A 53 -6.16 21.74 -13.97
CA PHE A 53 -7.20 22.64 -13.46
C PHE A 53 -8.56 21.95 -13.25
N GLU A 54 -8.73 20.68 -13.65
CA GLU A 54 -10.04 19.99 -13.67
C GLU A 54 -10.67 19.74 -12.27
N GLY A 55 -10.00 20.15 -11.19
CA GLY A 55 -10.51 20.15 -9.81
C GLY A 55 -10.61 21.54 -9.16
N GLU A 56 -10.50 22.65 -9.90
CA GLU A 56 -10.52 24.00 -9.33
C GLU A 56 -11.93 24.35 -8.79
N VAL A 57 -12.02 24.70 -7.49
CA VAL A 57 -13.30 25.03 -6.84
C VAL A 57 -13.45 26.54 -6.70
N VAL A 58 -14.25 27.16 -7.58
CA VAL A 58 -14.57 28.59 -7.53
C VAL A 58 -15.49 28.88 -6.33
N ARG A 59 -14.89 29.33 -5.23
CA ARG A 59 -15.59 29.68 -3.99
C ARG A 59 -16.30 31.04 -4.14
N LYS A 60 -17.34 31.27 -3.34
CA LYS A 60 -18.17 32.50 -3.41
C LYS A 60 -17.39 33.81 -3.20
N ASN A 61 -16.22 33.77 -2.56
CA ASN A 61 -15.38 34.95 -2.39
C ASN A 61 -14.66 35.36 -3.68
N ASP A 62 -14.38 34.39 -4.55
CA ASP A 62 -13.49 34.51 -5.71
C ASP A 62 -14.28 34.45 -7.04
N MET A 63 -15.57 34.12 -6.96
CA MET A 63 -16.55 34.07 -8.03
C MET A 63 -16.89 35.45 -8.62
N ARG A 64 -16.92 35.56 -9.95
CA ARG A 64 -17.47 36.72 -10.69
C ARG A 64 -18.96 36.56 -10.97
N VAL A 65 -19.38 35.36 -11.38
CA VAL A 65 -20.76 35.01 -11.78
C VAL A 65 -20.98 33.49 -11.66
N GLU A 66 -22.23 33.06 -11.41
CA GLU A 66 -22.67 31.67 -11.51
C GLU A 66 -23.86 31.48 -12.47
N PHE A 67 -24.00 30.28 -13.03
CA PHE A 67 -25.09 29.91 -13.93
C PHE A 67 -25.67 28.56 -13.49
N GLY A 68 -26.98 28.43 -13.42
CA GLY A 68 -27.64 27.25 -12.85
C GLY A 68 -27.69 27.26 -11.32
N GLY A 69 -27.77 26.07 -10.73
CA GLY A 69 -27.89 25.90 -9.28
C GLY A 69 -29.21 26.45 -8.73
N LYS A 70 -29.13 27.31 -7.69
CA LYS A 70 -30.33 27.80 -6.97
C LYS A 70 -30.95 29.07 -7.55
N TYR A 71 -30.19 29.90 -8.28
CA TYR A 71 -30.56 31.29 -8.57
C TYR A 71 -30.75 31.59 -10.07
N SER A 72 -30.46 30.64 -10.95
CA SER A 72 -30.64 30.73 -12.40
C SER A 72 -30.76 29.33 -13.01
N ARG A 73 -31.05 29.22 -14.30
CA ARG A 73 -31.11 27.96 -15.06
C ARG A 73 -29.86 27.80 -15.91
N CYS A 74 -29.28 26.61 -15.94
CA CYS A 74 -28.23 26.28 -16.91
C CYS A 74 -28.41 24.87 -17.45
N PHE A 75 -28.16 24.71 -18.76
CA PHE A 75 -28.20 23.40 -19.41
C PHE A 75 -27.13 23.27 -20.50
N GLU A 76 -26.72 22.04 -20.78
CA GLU A 76 -25.82 21.64 -21.88
C GLU A 76 -26.53 20.63 -22.79
N TYR A 77 -26.54 20.86 -24.10
CA TYR A 77 -27.23 20.00 -25.07
C TYR A 77 -26.40 19.86 -26.35
N LEU A 78 -25.85 18.68 -26.59
CA LEU A 78 -25.14 18.35 -27.82
C LEU A 78 -26.04 17.51 -28.72
N ARG A 79 -26.14 17.85 -30.01
CA ARG A 79 -26.96 17.12 -30.99
C ARG A 79 -26.28 16.95 -32.33
N MET A 80 -26.56 15.84 -33.00
CA MET A 80 -26.16 15.60 -34.38
C MET A 80 -27.05 16.42 -35.33
N ALA A 81 -26.44 17.13 -36.27
CA ALA A 81 -27.12 17.90 -37.31
C ALA A 81 -26.59 17.54 -38.71
N PRO A 82 -27.35 17.82 -39.79
CA PRO A 82 -26.89 17.62 -41.16
C PRO A 82 -25.58 18.37 -41.47
N MET A 83 -24.76 17.78 -42.33
CA MET A 83 -23.42 18.30 -42.67
C MET A 83 -23.46 19.69 -43.31
N ASP A 84 -24.56 20.05 -43.97
CA ASP A 84 -24.85 21.36 -44.56
C ASP A 84 -25.43 22.37 -43.56
N ALA A 85 -26.03 21.90 -42.46
CA ALA A 85 -26.61 22.75 -41.40
C ALA A 85 -25.57 23.25 -40.37
N VAL A 86 -24.43 22.56 -40.23
CA VAL A 86 -23.36 22.95 -39.28
C VAL A 86 -22.29 23.80 -39.96
N VAL A 87 -22.02 24.99 -39.40
CA VAL A 87 -20.88 25.84 -39.78
C VAL A 87 -19.76 25.61 -38.78
N ASP A 88 -18.69 24.95 -39.19
CA ASP A 88 -17.57 24.63 -38.28
C ASP A 88 -16.90 25.90 -37.73
N GLY A 89 -16.51 25.85 -36.46
CA GLY A 89 -15.85 26.97 -35.76
C GLY A 89 -16.77 28.14 -35.43
N LYS A 90 -18.05 28.09 -35.82
CA LYS A 90 -19.03 29.14 -35.48
C LYS A 90 -19.38 29.06 -34.00
N VAL A 91 -19.04 30.12 -33.27
CA VAL A 91 -19.48 30.37 -31.89
C VAL A 91 -20.39 31.60 -31.89
N GLU A 92 -21.62 31.46 -31.37
CA GLU A 92 -22.62 32.53 -31.32
C GLU A 92 -23.16 32.74 -29.89
N LEU A 93 -23.36 33.99 -29.48
CA LEU A 93 -23.93 34.38 -28.19
C LEU A 93 -25.29 35.07 -28.40
N VAL A 94 -26.37 34.35 -28.11
CA VAL A 94 -27.76 34.80 -28.26
C VAL A 94 -28.25 35.39 -26.93
N GLY A 95 -27.85 36.65 -26.70
CA GLY A 95 -28.25 37.44 -25.54
C GLY A 95 -27.14 38.33 -24.99
N PRO A 96 -27.35 38.96 -23.83
CA PRO A 96 -26.30 39.73 -23.15
C PRO A 96 -25.20 38.82 -22.59
N GLY A 97 -23.96 39.32 -22.52
CA GLY A 97 -22.91 38.73 -21.70
C GLY A 97 -23.08 39.12 -20.22
N PHE A 98 -22.38 38.42 -19.32
CA PHE A 98 -22.47 38.68 -17.87
C PHE A 98 -21.86 40.02 -17.39
N GLY A 99 -21.41 40.90 -18.30
CA GLY A 99 -20.76 42.17 -17.96
C GLY A 99 -21.61 43.07 -17.07
N GLU A 100 -22.91 43.16 -17.35
CA GLU A 100 -23.89 43.95 -16.60
C GLU A 100 -24.43 43.24 -15.35
N VAL A 101 -24.20 41.92 -15.21
CA VAL A 101 -24.59 41.14 -14.03
C VAL A 101 -23.70 41.56 -12.86
N PRO A 102 -24.24 41.91 -11.68
CA PRO A 102 -23.43 42.27 -10.51
C PRO A 102 -22.38 41.22 -10.15
N ALA A 103 -21.25 41.64 -9.58
CA ALA A 103 -20.24 40.72 -9.09
C ALA A 103 -20.85 39.76 -8.05
N LYS A 104 -20.60 38.46 -8.21
CA LYS A 104 -21.19 37.36 -7.42
C LYS A 104 -22.71 37.18 -7.61
N GLY A 105 -23.28 37.76 -8.66
CA GLY A 105 -24.64 37.47 -9.14
C GLY A 105 -24.74 36.17 -9.94
N ALA A 106 -25.95 35.88 -10.43
CA ALA A 106 -26.25 34.71 -11.25
C ALA A 106 -26.94 35.10 -12.57
N MET A 107 -26.84 34.26 -13.61
CA MET A 107 -27.48 34.47 -14.92
C MET A 107 -27.88 33.14 -15.56
N ASP A 108 -28.92 33.12 -16.40
CA ASP A 108 -29.30 31.94 -17.18
C ASP A 108 -28.28 31.66 -18.31
N LEU A 109 -28.02 30.37 -18.62
CA LEU A 109 -27.11 29.96 -19.70
C LEU A 109 -27.50 28.61 -20.31
N GLY A 110 -27.87 28.59 -21.59
CA GLY A 110 -28.00 27.37 -22.40
C GLY A 110 -26.79 27.18 -23.31
N ILE A 111 -26.12 26.03 -23.25
CA ILE A 111 -25.00 25.67 -24.12
C ILE A 111 -25.49 24.63 -25.13
N VAL A 112 -25.71 25.03 -26.38
CA VAL A 112 -26.11 24.11 -27.46
C VAL A 112 -24.94 23.86 -28.39
N VAL A 113 -24.60 22.58 -28.62
CA VAL A 113 -23.51 22.15 -29.49
C VAL A 113 -24.08 21.36 -30.66
N ASP A 114 -24.07 21.93 -31.86
CA ASP A 114 -24.42 21.21 -33.09
C ASP A 114 -23.17 20.54 -33.66
N VAL A 115 -23.17 19.21 -33.79
CA VAL A 115 -22.06 18.45 -34.39
C VAL A 115 -22.49 17.75 -35.68
N ALA A 116 -21.58 17.64 -36.64
CA ALA A 116 -21.77 16.83 -37.84
C ALA A 116 -20.52 16.01 -38.14
N GLY A 117 -20.69 14.84 -38.75
CA GLY A 117 -19.57 13.95 -39.07
C GLY A 117 -20.00 12.72 -39.87
N ARG A 118 -19.09 12.24 -40.73
CA ARG A 118 -19.32 11.06 -41.60
C ARG A 118 -19.42 9.75 -40.83
N GLN A 119 -18.85 9.70 -39.63
CA GLN A 119 -18.98 8.57 -38.68
C GLN A 119 -19.84 8.93 -37.45
N MET A 120 -20.36 10.16 -37.37
CA MET A 120 -21.23 10.60 -36.28
C MET A 120 -22.57 9.85 -36.31
N GLN A 121 -23.06 9.48 -35.13
CA GLN A 121 -24.32 8.76 -34.91
C GLN A 121 -25.02 9.41 -33.72
N GLN A 122 -26.36 9.45 -33.71
CA GLN A 122 -27.13 9.99 -32.58
C GLN A 122 -26.80 9.27 -31.25
N ASP A 123 -26.43 7.98 -31.33
CA ASP A 123 -25.95 7.15 -30.22
C ASP A 123 -24.72 7.73 -29.50
N PHE A 124 -23.92 8.56 -30.18
CA PHE A 124 -22.73 9.20 -29.61
C PHE A 124 -23.02 10.57 -28.98
N GLU A 125 -24.22 11.14 -29.17
CA GLU A 125 -24.58 12.43 -28.58
C GLU A 125 -24.41 12.46 -27.05
N PRO A 126 -24.88 11.46 -26.25
CA PRO A 126 -24.74 11.51 -24.79
C PRO A 126 -23.26 11.39 -24.35
N VAL A 127 -22.47 10.62 -25.10
CA VAL A 127 -21.06 10.35 -24.81
C VAL A 127 -20.20 11.59 -25.05
N LEU A 128 -20.51 12.36 -26.10
CA LEU A 128 -19.89 13.64 -26.41
C LEU A 128 -20.42 14.77 -25.50
N GLU A 129 -21.72 14.82 -25.21
CA GLU A 129 -22.34 15.76 -24.27
C GLU A 129 -21.65 15.72 -22.90
N ARG A 130 -21.36 14.50 -22.40
CA ARG A 130 -20.63 14.28 -21.14
C ARG A 130 -19.21 14.87 -21.12
N GLN A 131 -18.58 15.12 -22.28
CA GLN A 131 -17.23 15.69 -22.36
C GLN A 131 -17.20 17.20 -22.10
N ILE A 132 -18.34 17.90 -22.26
CA ILE A 132 -18.47 19.33 -21.95
C ILE A 132 -18.01 19.60 -20.51
N HIS A 133 -18.32 18.70 -19.58
CA HIS A 133 -17.86 18.75 -18.20
C HIS A 133 -16.33 18.81 -18.05
N TYR A 134 -15.59 17.92 -18.71
CA TYR A 134 -14.12 17.88 -18.63
C TYR A 134 -13.50 19.06 -19.40
N PHE A 135 -14.06 19.38 -20.57
CA PHE A 135 -13.57 20.45 -21.43
C PHE A 135 -13.72 21.83 -20.78
N LEU A 136 -14.82 22.11 -20.08
CA LEU A 136 -15.00 23.40 -19.40
C LEU A 136 -14.21 23.50 -18.08
N ASN A 137 -14.06 22.40 -17.33
CA ASN A 137 -13.18 22.36 -16.13
C ASN A 137 -11.68 22.42 -16.46
N GLY A 138 -11.28 22.15 -17.71
CA GLY A 138 -9.89 22.30 -18.14
C GLY A 138 -9.36 23.74 -18.14
N ALA A 139 -10.21 24.75 -18.03
CA ALA A 139 -9.83 26.17 -18.01
C ALA A 139 -9.68 26.70 -16.56
N SER A 140 -8.51 27.21 -16.19
CA SER A 140 -8.29 27.75 -14.84
C SER A 140 -9.22 28.93 -14.53
N GLY A 141 -9.80 28.91 -13.33
CA GLY A 141 -10.82 29.85 -12.89
C GLY A 141 -12.25 29.53 -13.37
N VAL A 142 -12.47 28.42 -14.06
CA VAL A 142 -13.81 27.90 -14.41
C VAL A 142 -14.11 26.67 -13.54
N GLN A 143 -15.37 26.53 -13.12
CA GLN A 143 -15.87 25.33 -12.46
C GLN A 143 -17.19 24.91 -13.09
N HIS A 144 -17.29 23.66 -13.54
CA HIS A 144 -18.48 23.03 -14.12
C HIS A 144 -18.88 21.78 -13.32
N ILE A 145 -20.11 21.72 -12.84
CA ILE A 145 -20.69 20.61 -12.09
C ILE A 145 -22.09 20.28 -12.66
N GLY A 146 -22.54 19.03 -12.51
CA GLY A 146 -23.82 18.59 -13.06
C GLY A 146 -23.69 18.10 -14.51
N GLN A 147 -24.83 17.99 -15.18
CA GLN A 147 -24.97 17.61 -16.59
C GLN A 147 -26.37 17.95 -17.11
N ARG A 148 -26.58 17.87 -18.44
CA ARG A 148 -27.90 18.05 -19.09
C ARG A 148 -28.59 19.34 -18.63
N ASP A 149 -29.75 19.29 -17.99
CA ASP A 149 -30.52 20.45 -17.48
C ASP A 149 -30.35 20.74 -15.98
N ILE A 150 -29.40 20.07 -15.32
CA ILE A 150 -29.00 20.32 -13.92
C ILE A 150 -27.55 20.83 -13.82
N THR A 151 -27.03 21.40 -14.91
CA THR A 151 -25.70 22.00 -14.97
C THR A 151 -25.57 23.21 -14.03
N TRP A 152 -24.41 23.35 -13.40
CA TRP A 152 -24.02 24.45 -12.54
C TRP A 152 -22.60 24.90 -12.88
N LEU A 153 -22.48 26.12 -13.38
CA LEU A 153 -21.24 26.72 -13.86
C LEU A 153 -20.85 27.93 -13.01
N ARG A 154 -19.55 28.14 -12.83
CA ARG A 154 -18.95 29.33 -12.20
C ARG A 154 -17.72 29.80 -12.96
N ILE A 155 -17.53 31.12 -12.95
CA ILE A 155 -16.32 31.78 -13.45
C ILE A 155 -15.76 32.64 -12.32
N SER A 156 -14.45 32.56 -12.08
CA SER A 156 -13.75 33.37 -11.08
C SER A 156 -13.48 34.79 -11.58
N GLN A 157 -13.27 35.73 -10.66
CA GLN A 157 -12.85 37.09 -10.98
C GLN A 157 -11.49 37.07 -11.71
N ALA A 158 -10.54 36.25 -11.25
CA ALA A 158 -9.21 36.15 -11.84
C ALA A 158 -9.18 35.58 -13.28
N ALA A 159 -10.20 34.84 -13.71
CA ALA A 159 -10.37 34.46 -15.11
C ALA A 159 -10.88 35.64 -15.96
N VAL A 160 -11.87 36.37 -15.47
CA VAL A 160 -12.46 37.52 -16.17
C VAL A 160 -11.48 38.71 -16.23
N ASP A 161 -10.65 38.90 -15.20
CA ASP A 161 -9.59 39.92 -15.18
C ASP A 161 -8.50 39.66 -16.25
N LYS A 162 -8.34 38.39 -16.69
CA LYS A 162 -7.50 38.00 -17.83
C LYS A 162 -8.22 38.13 -19.18
N GLY A 163 -9.51 38.48 -19.19
CA GLY A 163 -10.32 38.63 -20.40
C GLY A 163 -11.23 37.44 -20.74
N PHE A 164 -11.44 36.48 -19.83
CA PHE A 164 -12.34 35.36 -20.07
C PHE A 164 -13.80 35.82 -20.16
N ASP A 165 -14.54 35.32 -21.17
CA ASP A 165 -15.95 35.62 -21.42
C ASP A 165 -16.71 34.35 -21.87
N LEU A 166 -18.02 34.44 -22.09
CA LEU A 166 -18.84 33.29 -22.49
C LEU A 166 -18.43 32.65 -23.83
N THR A 167 -17.96 33.42 -24.81
CA THR A 167 -17.55 32.90 -26.13
C THR A 167 -16.40 31.90 -26.02
N HIS A 168 -15.60 32.00 -24.95
CA HIS A 168 -14.50 31.10 -24.67
C HIS A 168 -14.98 29.67 -24.36
N PHE A 169 -16.19 29.47 -23.82
CA PHE A 169 -16.77 28.13 -23.72
C PHE A 169 -16.96 27.49 -25.11
N GLY A 170 -17.53 28.22 -26.07
CA GLY A 170 -17.72 27.71 -27.44
C GLY A 170 -16.41 27.42 -28.16
N LYS A 171 -15.40 28.28 -27.97
CA LYS A 171 -14.03 28.09 -28.49
C LYS A 171 -13.38 26.84 -27.90
N THR A 172 -13.50 26.63 -26.60
CA THR A 172 -12.99 25.42 -25.92
C THR A 172 -13.65 24.16 -26.44
N LEU A 173 -14.98 24.16 -26.57
CA LEU A 173 -15.71 22.98 -27.04
C LEU A 173 -15.37 22.63 -28.50
N HIS A 174 -15.32 23.60 -29.42
CA HIS A 174 -14.87 23.37 -30.80
C HIS A 174 -13.47 22.74 -30.86
N ALA A 175 -12.48 23.38 -30.21
CA ALA A 175 -11.09 22.91 -30.25
C ALA A 175 -10.92 21.50 -29.65
N ARG A 176 -11.61 21.21 -28.53
CA ARG A 176 -11.47 19.94 -27.81
C ARG A 176 -12.25 18.79 -28.45
N PHE A 177 -13.44 19.04 -29.01
CA PHE A 177 -14.17 18.02 -29.78
C PHE A 177 -13.41 17.59 -31.04
N HIS A 178 -12.81 18.53 -31.78
CA HIS A 178 -11.94 18.20 -32.92
C HIS A 178 -10.68 17.42 -32.52
N ALA A 179 -10.04 17.79 -31.41
CA ALA A 179 -8.80 17.16 -30.95
C ALA A 179 -8.98 15.67 -30.57
N ASP A 180 -10.00 15.39 -29.77
CA ASP A 180 -10.22 14.09 -29.13
C ASP A 180 -11.16 13.19 -29.96
N PHE A 181 -12.12 13.78 -30.69
CA PHE A 181 -13.18 13.06 -31.40
C PHE A 181 -13.24 13.35 -32.91
N GLY A 182 -12.23 14.02 -33.48
CA GLY A 182 -12.14 14.36 -34.92
C GLY A 182 -12.06 13.18 -35.91
N ALA A 183 -12.13 11.94 -35.45
CA ALA A 183 -12.42 10.77 -36.30
C ALA A 183 -13.93 10.60 -36.58
N ILE A 184 -14.75 11.03 -35.62
CA ILE A 184 -16.22 10.91 -35.64
C ILE A 184 -16.88 12.25 -36.00
N VAL A 185 -16.34 13.35 -35.49
CA VAL A 185 -16.87 14.71 -35.63
C VAL A 185 -16.06 15.47 -36.69
N ASP A 186 -16.66 15.75 -37.85
CA ASP A 186 -16.05 16.57 -38.92
C ASP A 186 -16.29 18.07 -38.72
N LYS A 187 -17.31 18.45 -37.94
CA LYS A 187 -17.70 19.84 -37.68
C LYS A 187 -18.32 20.05 -36.30
N VAL A 188 -18.08 21.21 -35.69
CA VAL A 188 -18.70 21.68 -34.45
C VAL A 188 -19.11 23.15 -34.56
N GLN A 189 -20.36 23.44 -34.17
CA GLN A 189 -20.91 24.78 -33.98
C GLN A 189 -21.42 24.89 -32.53
N VAL A 190 -21.22 26.03 -31.88
CA VAL A 190 -21.70 26.25 -30.50
C VAL A 190 -22.53 27.53 -30.40
N THR A 191 -23.75 27.40 -29.88
CA THR A 191 -24.64 28.52 -29.62
C THR A 191 -24.91 28.65 -28.12
N LEU A 192 -24.63 29.82 -27.57
CA LEU A 192 -24.75 30.15 -26.16
C LEU A 192 -25.95 31.07 -25.96
N TYR A 193 -26.98 30.59 -25.28
CA TYR A 193 -28.22 31.34 -25.05
C TYR A 193 -28.22 31.93 -23.64
N THR A 194 -28.50 33.23 -23.50
CA THR A 194 -28.53 33.92 -22.20
C THR A 194 -29.78 34.76 -21.95
N ARG A 195 -30.70 34.82 -22.93
CA ARG A 195 -32.05 35.38 -22.71
C ARG A 195 -32.96 34.30 -22.11
N PRO A 196 -33.72 34.56 -21.02
CA PRO A 196 -34.51 33.52 -20.34
C PRO A 196 -35.60 32.86 -21.19
N ASP A 197 -36.13 33.55 -22.20
CA ASP A 197 -37.10 33.04 -23.16
C ASP A 197 -36.47 32.04 -24.15
N GLU A 198 -35.34 32.42 -24.76
CA GLU A 198 -34.57 31.53 -25.63
C GLU A 198 -34.02 30.32 -24.85
N VAL A 199 -33.49 30.54 -23.63
CA VAL A 199 -33.02 29.47 -22.74
C VAL A 199 -34.16 28.50 -22.40
N ALA A 200 -35.38 28.99 -22.15
CA ALA A 200 -36.52 28.11 -21.90
C ALA A 200 -36.93 27.30 -23.14
N ALA A 201 -36.96 27.92 -24.32
CA ALA A 201 -37.34 27.24 -25.57
C ALA A 201 -36.32 26.16 -25.99
N GLN A 202 -35.03 26.44 -25.87
CA GLN A 202 -33.98 25.46 -26.17
C GLN A 202 -33.90 24.35 -25.11
N LEU A 203 -34.16 24.67 -23.83
CA LEU A 203 -34.27 23.69 -22.75
C LEU A 203 -35.44 22.71 -22.97
N GLU A 204 -36.55 23.15 -23.54
CA GLU A 204 -37.67 22.26 -23.89
C GLU A 204 -37.28 21.25 -24.98
N GLN A 205 -36.58 21.69 -26.04
CA GLN A 205 -36.01 20.81 -27.06
C GLN A 205 -35.00 19.82 -26.47
N ALA A 206 -34.09 20.32 -25.63
CA ALA A 206 -33.09 19.51 -24.95
C ALA A 206 -33.74 18.42 -24.08
N ARG A 207 -34.78 18.77 -23.30
CA ARG A 207 -35.55 17.82 -22.47
C ARG A 207 -36.30 16.77 -23.29
N ALA A 208 -36.88 17.15 -24.42
CA ALA A 208 -37.50 16.19 -25.34
C ALA A 208 -36.45 15.19 -25.88
N ALA A 209 -35.26 15.67 -26.25
CA ALA A 209 -34.15 14.83 -26.68
C ALA A 209 -33.59 13.94 -25.54
N TYR A 210 -33.45 14.45 -24.32
CA TYR A 210 -33.05 13.63 -23.16
C TYR A 210 -34.08 12.55 -22.86
N THR A 211 -35.38 12.86 -22.98
CA THR A 211 -36.47 11.90 -22.79
C THR A 211 -36.39 10.78 -23.83
N PHE A 212 -36.29 11.13 -25.12
CA PHE A 212 -36.10 10.15 -26.20
C PHE A 212 -34.82 9.31 -26.04
N ARG A 213 -33.70 9.91 -25.58
CA ARG A 213 -32.46 9.18 -25.26
C ARG A 213 -32.66 8.19 -24.10
N ASN A 214 -33.41 8.57 -23.07
CA ASN A 214 -33.74 7.70 -21.94
C ASN A 214 -34.70 6.57 -22.33
N GLU A 215 -35.70 6.85 -23.17
CA GLU A 215 -36.64 5.86 -23.73
C GLU A 215 -35.90 4.84 -24.62
N ARG A 216 -35.04 5.32 -25.54
CA ARG A 216 -34.24 4.46 -26.41
C ARG A 216 -33.16 3.64 -25.68
N LEU A 217 -32.79 4.06 -24.47
CA LEU A 217 -31.98 3.25 -23.54
C LEU A 217 -32.79 2.11 -22.90
N ALA A 218 -34.13 2.23 -22.79
CA ALA A 218 -34.99 1.20 -22.18
C ALA A 218 -35.37 0.06 -23.15
N ASP A 219 -35.39 0.31 -24.47
CA ASP A 219 -35.55 -0.73 -25.50
C ASP A 219 -34.30 -1.63 -25.66
N LEU A 220 -33.16 -1.21 -25.09
CA LEU A 220 -31.86 -1.84 -25.25
C LEU A 220 -31.65 -2.90 -24.15
N THR A 221 -32.09 -4.13 -24.41
CA THR A 221 -31.97 -5.27 -23.48
C THR A 221 -30.75 -6.15 -23.75
N ASP A 222 -30.33 -6.95 -22.77
CA ASP A 222 -29.23 -7.93 -22.91
C ASP A 222 -29.57 -9.01 -23.95
N THR A 223 -30.86 -9.25 -24.21
CA THR A 223 -31.36 -10.17 -25.25
C THR A 223 -31.50 -9.53 -26.63
N ALA A 224 -31.50 -8.20 -26.73
CA ALA A 224 -31.56 -7.47 -28.00
C ALA A 224 -30.16 -7.25 -28.63
N VAL A 225 -29.09 -7.50 -27.88
CA VAL A 225 -27.70 -7.38 -28.35
C VAL A 225 -27.03 -8.75 -28.47
N ASN A 226 -26.12 -8.86 -29.43
CA ASN A 226 -25.26 -10.04 -29.64
C ASN A 226 -23.84 -9.87 -29.08
N GLU A 227 -23.51 -8.67 -28.60
CA GLU A 227 -22.20 -8.29 -28.07
C GLU A 227 -22.36 -7.44 -26.79
N PHE A 228 -21.66 -7.81 -25.72
CA PHE A 228 -21.42 -6.94 -24.56
C PHE A 228 -20.09 -6.20 -24.76
N TYR A 229 -19.69 -5.34 -23.81
CA TYR A 229 -18.36 -4.71 -23.84
C TYR A 229 -17.58 -4.99 -22.56
N SER A 230 -16.26 -5.02 -22.67
CA SER A 230 -15.39 -4.93 -21.51
C SER A 230 -15.19 -3.47 -21.07
N CYS A 231 -14.73 -3.30 -19.83
CA CYS A 231 -13.97 -2.12 -19.43
C CYS A 231 -12.78 -2.56 -18.58
N THR A 232 -11.57 -2.38 -19.13
CA THR A 232 -10.27 -2.64 -18.48
C THR A 232 -9.61 -1.36 -17.96
N LEU A 233 -10.28 -0.21 -18.00
CA LEU A 233 -9.72 1.09 -17.62
C LEU A 233 -9.14 1.08 -16.20
N CYS A 234 -9.79 0.37 -15.27
CA CYS A 234 -9.35 0.22 -13.88
C CYS A 234 -8.18 -0.75 -13.69
N GLN A 235 -7.72 -1.47 -14.73
CA GLN A 235 -6.49 -2.26 -14.67
C GLN A 235 -5.25 -1.38 -14.42
N SER A 236 -5.38 -0.07 -14.64
CA SER A 236 -4.39 0.94 -14.22
C SER A 236 -4.06 0.92 -12.72
N PHE A 237 -4.92 0.33 -11.87
CA PHE A 237 -4.69 0.16 -10.43
C PHE A 237 -5.13 -1.20 -9.84
N ALA A 238 -5.89 -2.01 -10.59
CA ALA A 238 -6.33 -3.36 -10.24
C ALA A 238 -6.15 -4.30 -11.46
N PRO A 239 -4.93 -4.81 -11.73
CA PRO A 239 -4.53 -5.29 -13.06
C PRO A 239 -5.38 -6.40 -13.71
N ASP A 240 -6.02 -7.27 -12.92
CA ASP A 240 -6.84 -8.37 -13.46
C ASP A 240 -8.33 -8.07 -13.44
N HIS A 241 -8.73 -6.88 -12.97
CA HIS A 241 -10.13 -6.50 -12.92
C HIS A 241 -10.67 -6.28 -14.34
N VAL A 242 -11.81 -6.90 -14.63
CA VAL A 242 -12.59 -6.68 -15.85
C VAL A 242 -14.02 -6.36 -15.43
N CYS A 243 -14.53 -5.21 -15.83
CA CYS A 243 -15.98 -5.03 -15.91
C CYS A 243 -16.48 -5.65 -17.21
N ILE A 244 -17.49 -6.53 -17.13
CA ILE A 244 -18.33 -6.89 -18.27
C ILE A 244 -19.57 -6.02 -18.20
N VAL A 245 -19.80 -5.23 -19.24
CA VAL A 245 -20.83 -4.20 -19.33
C VAL A 245 -21.84 -4.61 -20.39
N SER A 246 -23.08 -4.84 -19.97
CA SER A 246 -24.21 -5.13 -20.83
C SER A 246 -25.23 -3.97 -20.79
N PRO A 247 -26.19 -3.89 -21.72
CA PRO A 247 -27.23 -2.87 -21.68
C PRO A 247 -27.98 -2.80 -20.33
N GLU A 248 -28.26 -3.96 -19.73
CA GLU A 248 -28.98 -4.09 -18.47
C GLU A 248 -28.06 -4.20 -17.23
N ARG A 249 -26.72 -4.25 -17.40
CA ARG A 249 -25.72 -4.21 -16.31
C ARG A 249 -24.54 -3.28 -16.64
N LEU A 250 -24.64 -2.03 -16.17
CA LEU A 250 -23.57 -1.02 -16.23
C LEU A 250 -22.37 -1.32 -15.31
N GLY A 251 -21.22 -0.69 -15.59
CA GLY A 251 -19.99 -0.87 -14.82
C GLY A 251 -20.10 -0.39 -13.36
N LEU A 252 -19.42 -1.08 -12.43
CA LEU A 252 -19.55 -0.88 -10.97
C LEU A 252 -19.09 0.49 -10.43
N CYS A 253 -18.48 1.32 -11.29
CA CYS A 253 -18.12 2.71 -11.02
C CYS A 253 -19.26 3.71 -11.29
N GLY A 254 -20.39 3.27 -11.85
CA GLY A 254 -21.53 4.12 -12.23
C GLY A 254 -21.30 5.01 -13.47
N ALA A 255 -20.08 5.08 -13.99
CA ALA A 255 -19.65 6.07 -14.99
C ALA A 255 -19.50 5.52 -16.43
N TYR A 256 -19.77 4.23 -16.66
CA TYR A 256 -19.70 3.58 -17.98
C TYR A 256 -20.88 2.62 -18.18
N ASN A 257 -21.72 2.90 -19.18
CA ASN A 257 -22.77 2.03 -19.69
C ASN A 257 -22.39 1.41 -21.06
N TRP A 258 -23.23 0.52 -21.61
CA TRP A 258 -22.96 -0.20 -22.86
C TRP A 258 -22.77 0.73 -24.09
N LEU A 259 -23.54 1.82 -24.20
CA LEU A 259 -23.36 2.81 -25.27
C LEU A 259 -22.04 3.58 -25.11
N ASP A 260 -21.64 3.93 -23.88
CA ASP A 260 -20.36 4.59 -23.62
C ASP A 260 -19.19 3.68 -24.05
N CYS A 261 -19.26 2.39 -23.73
CA CYS A 261 -18.25 1.41 -24.11
C CYS A 261 -18.22 1.17 -25.63
N LYS A 262 -19.39 1.08 -26.28
CA LYS A 262 -19.53 0.97 -27.74
C LYS A 262 -18.96 2.18 -28.47
N ALA A 263 -19.25 3.39 -27.97
CA ALA A 263 -18.70 4.63 -28.49
C ALA A 263 -17.18 4.70 -28.27
N SER A 264 -16.69 4.40 -27.07
CA SER A 264 -15.26 4.36 -26.72
C SER A 264 -14.47 3.43 -27.67
N PHE A 265 -14.98 2.22 -27.94
CA PHE A 265 -14.39 1.31 -28.94
C PHE A 265 -14.46 1.87 -30.37
N SER A 266 -15.57 2.53 -30.74
CA SER A 266 -15.74 3.15 -32.08
C SER A 266 -14.80 4.35 -32.29
N ILE A 267 -14.50 5.11 -31.23
CA ILE A 267 -13.54 6.22 -31.21
C ILE A 267 -12.10 5.68 -31.26
N ASN A 268 -11.82 4.66 -30.45
CA ASN A 268 -10.50 4.05 -30.33
C ASN A 268 -10.60 2.52 -30.20
N PRO A 269 -10.43 1.77 -31.32
CA PRO A 269 -10.45 0.31 -31.30
C PRO A 269 -9.34 -0.36 -30.47
N THR A 270 -8.29 0.38 -30.07
CA THR A 270 -7.24 -0.10 -29.14
C THR A 270 -7.44 0.41 -27.70
N GLY A 271 -8.61 1.00 -27.40
CA GLY A 271 -8.98 1.49 -26.08
C GLY A 271 -9.34 0.40 -25.06
N PRO A 272 -9.59 0.79 -23.80
CA PRO A 272 -9.88 -0.12 -22.69
C PRO A 272 -11.29 -0.75 -22.75
N ASN A 273 -12.07 -0.47 -23.79
CA ASN A 273 -13.37 -1.06 -24.04
C ASN A 273 -13.29 -1.90 -25.30
N GLN A 274 -13.57 -3.20 -25.20
CA GLN A 274 -13.49 -4.15 -26.31
C GLN A 274 -14.81 -4.94 -26.43
N PRO A 275 -15.31 -5.21 -27.65
CA PRO A 275 -16.54 -5.98 -27.85
C PRO A 275 -16.36 -7.45 -27.44
N ILE A 276 -17.30 -7.95 -26.65
CA ILE A 276 -17.39 -9.33 -26.19
C ILE A 276 -18.54 -10.00 -26.94
N LYS A 277 -18.22 -10.76 -27.98
CA LYS A 277 -19.19 -11.61 -28.70
C LYS A 277 -19.71 -12.69 -27.77
N LEU A 278 -21.01 -12.70 -27.51
CA LEU A 278 -21.62 -13.57 -26.50
C LEU A 278 -21.41 -15.06 -26.79
N GLY A 279 -21.43 -15.47 -28.06
CA GLY A 279 -21.22 -16.88 -28.42
C GLY A 279 -22.39 -17.76 -27.96
N LYS A 280 -22.10 -18.87 -27.27
CA LYS A 280 -23.14 -19.79 -26.79
C LYS A 280 -23.65 -19.35 -25.41
N LEU A 281 -24.95 -19.15 -25.27
CA LEU A 281 -25.62 -19.08 -23.97
C LEU A 281 -25.56 -20.46 -23.27
N LEU A 282 -25.07 -20.46 -22.03
CA LEU A 282 -24.85 -21.66 -21.21
C LEU A 282 -25.89 -21.77 -20.08
N ASP A 283 -26.24 -20.64 -19.47
CA ASP A 283 -27.28 -20.50 -18.44
C ASP A 283 -27.93 -19.11 -18.60
N GLU A 284 -29.24 -19.06 -18.85
CA GLU A 284 -30.02 -17.83 -19.04
C GLU A 284 -30.40 -17.14 -17.72
N GLU A 285 -30.54 -17.93 -16.65
CA GLU A 285 -30.93 -17.49 -15.32
C GLU A 285 -29.75 -16.79 -14.62
N ARG A 286 -28.58 -17.45 -14.58
CA ARG A 286 -27.33 -16.88 -14.03
C ARG A 286 -26.63 -15.92 -14.98
N GLY A 287 -26.97 -15.97 -16.27
CA GLY A 287 -26.32 -15.22 -17.32
C GLY A 287 -24.87 -15.68 -17.54
N TYR A 288 -24.69 -16.95 -17.86
CA TYR A 288 -23.42 -17.50 -18.33
C TYR A 288 -23.43 -17.62 -19.86
N TRP A 289 -22.46 -16.97 -20.52
CA TRP A 289 -22.19 -17.12 -21.95
C TRP A 289 -20.76 -17.60 -22.16
N SER A 290 -20.50 -18.39 -23.20
CA SER A 290 -19.13 -18.81 -23.53
C SER A 290 -18.23 -17.60 -23.72
N GLY A 291 -18.69 -16.58 -24.47
CA GLY A 291 -17.91 -15.38 -24.74
C GLY A 291 -17.63 -14.51 -23.51
N THR A 292 -18.55 -14.44 -22.53
CA THR A 292 -18.27 -13.71 -21.28
C THR A 292 -17.27 -14.45 -20.41
N LEU A 293 -17.28 -15.79 -20.43
CA LEU A 293 -16.28 -16.63 -19.74
C LEU A 293 -14.91 -16.57 -20.42
N ASP A 294 -14.87 -16.77 -21.74
CA ASP A 294 -13.66 -16.69 -22.55
C ASP A 294 -12.99 -15.31 -22.41
N TYR A 295 -13.77 -14.23 -22.47
CA TYR A 295 -13.25 -12.88 -22.26
C TYR A 295 -12.89 -12.58 -20.80
N ALA A 296 -13.67 -13.06 -19.81
CA ALA A 296 -13.27 -12.92 -18.40
C ALA A 296 -11.89 -13.54 -18.17
N LYS A 297 -11.66 -14.74 -18.72
CA LYS A 297 -10.37 -15.44 -18.65
C LYS A 297 -9.26 -14.73 -19.43
N GLN A 298 -9.55 -14.21 -20.62
CA GLN A 298 -8.57 -13.45 -21.41
C GLN A 298 -8.19 -12.12 -20.74
N GLY A 299 -9.18 -11.29 -20.41
CA GLY A 299 -9.00 -9.93 -19.90
C GLY A 299 -8.50 -9.85 -18.45
N SER A 300 -8.71 -10.89 -17.64
CA SER A 300 -8.15 -11.01 -16.28
C SER A 300 -6.81 -11.75 -16.23
N HIS A 301 -6.17 -11.97 -17.39
CA HIS A 301 -4.91 -12.71 -17.50
C HIS A 301 -4.95 -14.13 -16.89
N GLY A 302 -6.13 -14.77 -16.93
CA GLY A 302 -6.40 -16.08 -16.36
C GLY A 302 -6.81 -16.10 -14.87
N ALA A 303 -7.03 -14.95 -14.22
CA ALA A 303 -7.40 -14.88 -12.81
C ALA A 303 -8.90 -15.17 -12.54
N VAL A 304 -9.77 -14.90 -13.51
CA VAL A 304 -11.20 -15.27 -13.52
C VAL A 304 -11.41 -16.43 -14.48
N GLU A 305 -11.91 -17.57 -14.02
CA GLU A 305 -12.37 -18.66 -14.91
C GLU A 305 -13.89 -18.64 -15.11
N GLU A 306 -14.65 -18.28 -14.08
CA GLU A 306 -16.11 -18.19 -14.09
C GLU A 306 -16.57 -16.85 -13.50
N VAL A 307 -17.54 -16.18 -14.14
CA VAL A 307 -18.22 -14.98 -13.62
C VAL A 307 -19.70 -15.00 -14.04
N SER A 308 -20.62 -14.83 -13.08
CA SER A 308 -22.06 -14.78 -13.36
C SER A 308 -22.51 -13.35 -13.68
N MET A 309 -23.40 -13.19 -14.66
CA MET A 309 -23.95 -11.87 -14.99
C MET A 309 -25.12 -11.47 -14.07
N TYR A 310 -25.87 -12.42 -13.51
CA TYR A 310 -27.14 -12.15 -12.82
C TYR A 310 -27.30 -12.78 -11.43
N SER A 311 -26.27 -13.39 -10.84
CA SER A 311 -26.30 -13.85 -9.45
C SER A 311 -25.29 -13.11 -8.56
N ILE A 312 -25.65 -12.97 -7.28
CA ILE A 312 -24.74 -12.54 -6.19
C ILE A 312 -24.13 -13.74 -5.44
N MET A 313 -24.67 -14.96 -5.63
CA MET A 313 -24.31 -16.15 -4.85
C MET A 313 -23.21 -17.02 -5.52
N GLU A 314 -22.83 -16.77 -6.78
CA GLU A 314 -21.87 -17.61 -7.53
C GLU A 314 -20.78 -16.78 -8.31
N ASN A 315 -19.50 -16.89 -7.90
CA ASN A 315 -18.20 -16.64 -8.61
C ASN A 315 -17.67 -15.18 -8.97
N PRO A 316 -16.83 -14.45 -8.15
CA PRO A 316 -16.01 -13.29 -8.69
C PRO A 316 -14.57 -12.64 -8.32
N MET A 317 -13.46 -12.86 -7.54
CA MET A 317 -12.43 -13.89 -7.13
C MET A 317 -11.66 -13.51 -5.77
N THR A 318 -10.41 -13.86 -5.34
CA THR A 318 -9.95 -13.45 -3.93
C THR A 318 -8.45 -13.27 -3.63
N ALA A 319 -8.03 -12.30 -2.76
CA ALA A 319 -6.61 -12.08 -2.34
C ALA A 319 -6.34 -11.96 -0.80
N CYS A 320 -5.40 -12.76 -0.24
CA CYS A 320 -5.10 -12.90 1.22
C CYS A 320 -3.68 -13.46 1.52
N LEU A 321 -3.31 -13.58 2.81
CA LEU A 321 -2.06 -14.12 3.38
C LEU A 321 -2.28 -15.42 4.21
N THR A 322 -1.24 -16.19 4.53
CA THR A 322 -1.35 -17.33 5.48
C THR A 322 -1.41 -16.89 6.96
N ALA A 323 -1.93 -17.76 7.82
CA ALA A 323 -2.18 -17.49 9.26
C ALA A 323 -0.92 -17.08 10.06
N ASP A 324 0.25 -17.58 9.66
CA ASP A 324 1.54 -17.39 10.32
C ASP A 324 2.25 -16.08 9.96
N ALA A 325 1.69 -15.29 9.03
CA ALA A 325 2.23 -13.99 8.67
C ALA A 325 2.14 -13.00 9.84
N GLU A 326 3.28 -12.57 10.36
CA GLU A 326 3.41 -11.63 11.47
C GLU A 326 3.11 -10.19 11.01
N ILE A 327 2.13 -9.56 11.64
CA ILE A 327 1.75 -8.15 11.42
C ILE A 327 2.06 -7.29 12.63
N LEU A 328 2.28 -6.00 12.40
CA LEU A 328 2.56 -4.99 13.43
C LEU A 328 1.28 -4.25 13.82
N VAL A 329 0.74 -4.52 15.01
CA VAL A 329 -0.49 -3.93 15.57
C VAL A 329 -0.17 -3.25 16.89
N ASP A 330 -0.51 -1.97 17.08
CA ASP A 330 -0.24 -1.18 18.29
C ASP A 330 1.23 -1.24 18.77
N GLY A 331 2.17 -1.37 17.82
CA GLY A 331 3.60 -1.55 18.09
C GLY A 331 4.00 -2.94 18.62
N ARG A 332 3.13 -3.95 18.49
CA ARG A 332 3.37 -5.35 18.82
C ARG A 332 3.36 -6.21 17.56
N VAL A 333 4.19 -7.24 17.54
CA VAL A 333 4.19 -8.27 16.50
C VAL A 333 3.27 -9.41 16.94
N GLN A 334 2.40 -9.89 16.05
CA GLN A 334 1.59 -11.09 16.27
C GLN A 334 1.19 -11.75 14.94
N PRO A 335 0.94 -13.07 14.90
CA PRO A 335 0.42 -13.73 13.70
C PRO A 335 -0.95 -13.16 13.30
N ILE A 336 -1.16 -12.95 12.00
CA ILE A 336 -2.44 -12.43 11.47
C ILE A 336 -3.61 -13.37 11.79
N GLY A 337 -3.39 -14.69 11.78
CA GLY A 337 -4.43 -15.67 12.13
C GLY A 337 -4.91 -15.54 13.57
N ASP A 338 -3.97 -15.45 14.53
CA ASP A 338 -4.28 -15.22 15.95
C ASP A 338 -4.99 -13.87 16.15
N PHE A 339 -4.55 -12.83 15.44
CA PHE A 339 -5.16 -11.50 15.53
C PHE A 339 -6.59 -11.46 14.99
N VAL A 340 -6.83 -12.05 13.81
CA VAL A 340 -8.18 -12.13 13.22
C VAL A 340 -9.11 -12.99 14.09
N ALA A 341 -8.60 -14.08 14.67
CA ALA A 341 -9.37 -14.91 15.60
C ALA A 341 -9.78 -14.13 16.87
N ALA A 342 -8.85 -13.41 17.50
CA ALA A 342 -9.16 -12.58 18.66
C ALA A 342 -10.11 -11.42 18.32
N ALA A 343 -9.94 -10.81 17.15
CA ALA A 343 -10.80 -9.72 16.67
C ALA A 343 -12.23 -10.16 16.32
N ALA A 344 -12.48 -11.47 16.11
CA ALA A 344 -13.81 -12.02 15.95
C ALA A 344 -14.58 -12.15 17.27
N GLU A 345 -13.89 -12.26 18.42
CA GLU A 345 -14.53 -12.26 19.75
C GLU A 345 -14.85 -10.83 20.23
N THR A 346 -14.02 -9.84 19.87
CA THR A 346 -14.28 -8.42 20.10
C THR A 346 -13.48 -7.58 19.09
N PRO A 347 -14.11 -6.76 18.24
CA PRO A 347 -13.40 -5.98 17.23
C PRO A 347 -12.50 -4.91 17.89
N PRO A 348 -11.17 -4.96 17.70
CA PRO A 348 -10.25 -4.09 18.42
C PRO A 348 -10.13 -2.73 17.71
N ALA A 349 -10.26 -1.65 18.49
CA ALA A 349 -9.78 -0.34 18.07
C ALA A 349 -8.24 -0.34 18.17
N ALA A 350 -7.59 -0.70 17.06
CA ALA A 350 -6.15 -0.91 16.97
C ALA A 350 -5.57 -0.32 15.67
N ASP A 351 -4.31 0.08 15.72
CA ASP A 351 -3.60 0.72 14.61
C ASP A 351 -2.53 -0.22 14.06
N LEU A 352 -2.56 -0.45 12.74
CA LEU A 352 -1.50 -1.23 12.09
C LEU A 352 -0.40 -0.30 11.59
N LEU A 353 0.85 -0.74 11.76
CA LEU A 353 2.01 -0.03 11.26
C LEU A 353 2.24 -0.38 9.78
N THR A 354 2.14 0.65 8.96
CA THR A 354 2.29 0.64 7.51
C THR A 354 3.25 1.76 7.10
N LEU A 355 3.32 2.09 5.82
CA LEU A 355 4.23 3.09 5.27
C LEU A 355 3.42 4.20 4.60
N ASN A 356 3.72 5.45 4.96
CA ASN A 356 3.14 6.63 4.32
C ASN A 356 3.75 6.87 2.92
N GLU A 357 3.27 7.91 2.22
CA GLU A 357 3.78 8.32 0.91
C GLU A 357 5.29 8.60 0.92
N GLN A 358 5.82 9.07 2.05
CA GLN A 358 7.23 9.37 2.30
C GLN A 358 8.07 8.12 2.65
N GLN A 359 7.50 6.91 2.56
CA GLN A 359 8.13 5.64 2.93
C GLN A 359 8.64 5.60 4.39
N GLN A 360 7.97 6.32 5.29
CA GLN A 360 8.21 6.33 6.74
C GLN A 360 7.13 5.53 7.47
N LEU A 361 7.48 4.97 8.63
CA LEU A 361 6.55 4.11 9.39
C LEU A 361 5.42 4.95 10.01
N ALA A 362 4.17 4.62 9.68
CA ALA A 362 2.98 5.32 10.14
C ALA A 362 1.90 4.33 10.63
N GLY A 363 1.13 4.71 11.64
CA GLY A 363 -0.08 3.98 12.02
C GLY A 363 -1.25 4.35 11.10
N SER A 364 -2.06 3.38 10.69
CA SER A 364 -3.40 3.63 10.17
C SER A 364 -4.41 2.72 10.85
N HIS A 365 -5.57 3.29 11.18
CA HIS A 365 -6.62 2.62 11.94
C HIS A 365 -7.15 1.40 11.19
N LEU A 366 -7.25 0.27 11.88
CA LEU A 366 -7.96 -0.91 11.41
C LEU A 366 -9.45 -0.60 11.21
N LEU A 367 -9.98 -0.94 10.03
CA LEU A 367 -11.41 -0.94 9.74
C LEU A 367 -12.02 -2.34 9.83
N ARG A 368 -11.28 -3.37 9.39
CA ARG A 368 -11.75 -4.76 9.39
C ARG A 368 -10.61 -5.78 9.33
N VAL A 369 -10.84 -6.93 9.94
CA VAL A 369 -10.11 -8.18 9.69
C VAL A 369 -10.89 -9.08 8.71
N HIS A 370 -10.18 -9.91 7.95
CA HIS A 370 -10.76 -10.86 6.99
C HIS A 370 -10.22 -12.26 7.25
N LYS A 371 -11.09 -13.26 7.08
CA LYS A 371 -10.78 -14.68 7.11
C LYS A 371 -11.55 -15.36 5.99
N ASN A 372 -10.84 -15.96 5.04
CA ASN A 372 -11.39 -16.59 3.83
C ASN A 372 -10.81 -18.02 3.66
N PRO A 373 -11.52 -18.94 2.99
CA PRO A 373 -10.95 -20.26 2.68
C PRO A 373 -9.68 -20.15 1.83
N ALA A 374 -8.68 -20.97 2.13
CA ALA A 374 -7.42 -20.99 1.38
C ALA A 374 -7.60 -21.59 -0.02
N PRO A 375 -7.02 -20.99 -1.09
CA PRO A 375 -6.99 -21.60 -2.41
C PRO A 375 -6.07 -22.83 -2.43
N ARG A 376 -6.24 -23.69 -3.45
CA ARG A 376 -5.34 -24.83 -3.72
C ARG A 376 -3.91 -24.42 -4.02
N ARG A 377 -3.69 -23.24 -4.61
CA ARG A 377 -2.37 -22.76 -4.98
C ARG A 377 -2.03 -21.51 -4.16
N LEU A 378 -0.90 -21.56 -3.46
CA LEU A 378 -0.29 -20.42 -2.77
C LEU A 378 1.08 -20.13 -3.38
N ILE A 379 1.60 -18.93 -3.13
CA ILE A 379 2.99 -18.56 -3.44
C ILE A 379 3.73 -18.35 -2.13
N ARG A 380 4.96 -18.87 -2.04
CA ARG A 380 5.91 -18.57 -0.97
C ARG A 380 7.05 -17.74 -1.55
N LEU A 381 7.27 -16.58 -0.96
CA LEU A 381 8.40 -15.71 -1.26
C LEU A 381 9.49 -15.93 -0.21
N GLU A 382 10.76 -15.87 -0.61
CA GLU A 382 11.91 -15.77 0.29
C GLU A 382 12.87 -14.67 -0.17
N THR A 383 13.45 -13.94 0.77
CA THR A 383 14.35 -12.81 0.49
C THR A 383 15.76 -13.02 1.01
N LYS A 384 16.68 -12.21 0.49
CA LYS A 384 18.09 -12.22 0.85
C LYS A 384 18.36 -11.80 2.30
N SER A 385 17.53 -10.96 2.94
CA SER A 385 17.67 -10.74 4.41
C SER A 385 17.03 -11.85 5.27
N GLY A 386 16.44 -12.88 4.65
CA GLY A 386 15.83 -14.02 5.34
C GLY A 386 14.37 -13.79 5.75
N LEU A 387 13.68 -12.84 5.11
CA LEU A 387 12.22 -12.74 5.23
C LEU A 387 11.59 -13.82 4.36
N SER A 388 10.45 -14.36 4.81
CA SER A 388 9.60 -15.22 3.99
C SER A 388 8.14 -14.89 4.25
N LEU A 389 7.28 -15.02 3.25
CA LEU A 389 5.85 -14.77 3.34
C LEU A 389 5.13 -15.73 2.39
N THR A 390 4.03 -16.33 2.85
CA THR A 390 3.15 -17.15 2.02
C THR A 390 1.81 -16.43 1.83
N LEU A 391 1.37 -16.32 0.58
CA LEU A 391 0.22 -15.49 0.19
C LEU A 391 -0.48 -16.04 -1.06
N THR A 392 -1.69 -15.57 -1.34
CA THR A 392 -2.43 -16.00 -2.54
C THR A 392 -1.75 -15.46 -3.82
N PRO A 393 -1.83 -16.17 -4.97
CA PRO A 393 -1.07 -15.83 -6.17
C PRO A 393 -1.25 -14.39 -6.67
N ASN A 394 -2.48 -13.88 -6.56
CA ASN A 394 -2.89 -12.53 -6.95
C ASN A 394 -2.63 -11.43 -5.90
N HIS A 395 -2.11 -11.76 -4.71
CA HIS A 395 -1.87 -10.76 -3.66
C HIS A 395 -0.67 -9.87 -4.05
N GLU A 396 -0.86 -8.55 -4.03
CA GLU A 396 0.16 -7.61 -4.51
C GLU A 396 1.18 -7.22 -3.43
N VAL A 397 2.46 -7.23 -3.82
CA VAL A 397 3.64 -6.85 -3.04
C VAL A 397 4.29 -5.62 -3.70
N ALA A 398 4.91 -4.74 -2.92
CA ALA A 398 5.66 -3.60 -3.46
C ALA A 398 7.06 -4.01 -3.94
N VAL A 399 7.38 -3.75 -5.22
CA VAL A 399 8.60 -4.12 -5.94
C VAL A 399 9.12 -2.95 -6.77
N ASP A 400 10.44 -2.75 -6.78
CA ASP A 400 11.17 -1.70 -7.50
C ASP A 400 11.33 -2.02 -9.02
N ARG A 401 10.22 -2.40 -9.67
CA ARG A 401 10.10 -2.66 -11.14
C ARG A 401 9.59 -1.45 -11.92
N TRP A 402 10.30 -0.32 -11.83
CA TRP A 402 9.90 0.87 -12.59
C TRP A 402 10.14 0.69 -14.10
N GLY A 403 9.18 1.12 -14.94
CA GLY A 403 9.33 1.17 -16.39
C GLY A 403 9.08 -0.15 -17.15
N GLN A 404 8.80 -1.25 -16.46
CA GLN A 404 8.31 -2.50 -17.08
C GLN A 404 6.81 -2.75 -16.87
N ASN A 405 6.25 -2.29 -15.73
CA ASN A 405 4.92 -2.69 -15.28
C ASN A 405 3.83 -1.60 -15.39
N GLY A 406 4.16 -0.36 -15.77
CA GLY A 406 3.20 0.75 -15.95
C GLY A 406 2.52 1.33 -14.69
N HIS A 407 2.28 0.52 -13.65
CA HIS A 407 1.26 0.80 -12.61
C HIS A 407 1.82 1.00 -11.18
N GLY A 408 2.98 1.66 -11.08
CA GLY A 408 3.66 1.91 -9.80
C GLY A 408 4.45 0.69 -9.29
N PRO A 409 4.66 0.56 -7.97
CA PRO A 409 5.49 -0.50 -7.40
C PRO A 409 4.78 -1.85 -7.24
N TRP A 410 3.46 -1.95 -7.42
CA TRP A 410 2.72 -3.15 -7.04
C TRP A 410 2.84 -4.28 -8.07
N VAL A 411 3.09 -5.50 -7.59
CA VAL A 411 3.24 -6.72 -8.40
C VAL A 411 2.59 -7.91 -7.69
N ARG A 412 1.78 -8.70 -8.39
CA ARG A 412 1.20 -9.97 -7.89
C ARG A 412 2.30 -10.93 -7.44
N ALA A 413 2.06 -11.66 -6.36
CA ALA A 413 2.99 -12.67 -5.83
C ALA A 413 3.46 -13.69 -6.89
N ASP A 414 2.57 -14.14 -7.78
CA ASP A 414 2.91 -15.10 -8.86
C ASP A 414 3.62 -14.49 -10.08
N ALA A 415 3.73 -13.16 -10.16
CA ALA A 415 4.49 -12.44 -11.17
C ALA A 415 5.88 -11.99 -10.69
N ILE A 416 6.21 -12.20 -9.40
CA ILE A 416 7.53 -11.94 -8.80
C ILE A 416 8.51 -13.04 -9.23
N GLN A 417 9.79 -12.69 -9.38
CA GLN A 417 10.86 -13.58 -9.82
C GLN A 417 12.10 -13.45 -8.92
N PRO A 418 12.90 -14.52 -8.72
CA PRO A 418 14.19 -14.42 -8.05
C PRO A 418 15.08 -13.36 -8.71
N GLY A 419 15.64 -12.45 -7.91
CA GLY A 419 16.36 -11.26 -8.36
C GLY A 419 15.57 -9.95 -8.32
N ASP A 420 14.24 -10.01 -8.18
CA ASP A 420 13.42 -8.82 -7.89
C ASP A 420 13.82 -8.13 -6.59
N ARG A 421 13.42 -6.85 -6.45
CA ARG A 421 13.73 -6.02 -5.28
C ARG A 421 12.45 -5.52 -4.64
N ILE A 422 12.06 -6.11 -3.51
CA ILE A 422 10.82 -5.74 -2.79
C ILE A 422 11.09 -4.69 -1.72
N HIS A 423 10.08 -3.87 -1.44
CA HIS A 423 10.12 -2.89 -0.35
C HIS A 423 9.90 -3.62 0.97
N ALA A 424 10.91 -3.59 1.83
CA ALA A 424 10.89 -4.20 3.15
C ALA A 424 11.29 -3.20 4.25
N LEU A 425 10.84 -3.46 5.49
CA LEU A 425 11.10 -2.64 6.66
C LEU A 425 12.61 -2.54 6.97
N LYS A 426 13.19 -1.33 6.89
CA LYS A 426 14.59 -1.02 7.25
C LYS A 426 14.75 -0.75 8.74
N ARG A 427 13.98 0.21 9.27
CA ARG A 427 14.05 0.63 10.68
C ARG A 427 12.68 0.60 11.32
N LEU A 428 12.61 0.01 12.52
CA LEU A 428 11.39 -0.10 13.31
C LEU A 428 11.33 1.02 14.35
N ARG A 429 10.70 2.14 14.02
CA ARG A 429 10.44 3.25 14.95
C ARG A 429 9.18 2.96 15.75
N LEU A 430 9.31 2.71 17.06
CA LEU A 430 8.18 2.48 17.97
C LEU A 430 8.24 3.46 19.14
N PRO A 431 7.10 3.90 19.69
CA PRO A 431 7.07 4.64 20.97
C PRO A 431 7.69 3.80 22.09
N GLU A 432 8.68 4.37 22.79
CA GLU A 432 9.34 3.68 23.89
C GLU A 432 8.41 3.57 25.11
N ARG A 433 8.29 2.37 25.67
CA ARG A 433 7.44 2.07 26.83
C ARG A 433 8.12 1.08 27.77
N LEU A 434 8.60 1.59 28.90
CA LEU A 434 9.10 0.79 30.01
C LEU A 434 7.94 0.44 30.97
N PRO A 435 7.47 -0.82 31.06
CA PRO A 435 6.40 -1.19 32.00
C PRO A 435 6.94 -1.26 33.44
N ALA A 436 6.07 -1.08 34.43
CA ALA A 436 6.47 -1.34 35.82
C ALA A 436 6.60 -2.86 36.01
N LEU A 437 7.68 -3.34 36.65
CA LEU A 437 7.93 -4.79 36.79
C LEU A 437 6.82 -5.53 37.54
N VAL A 438 6.02 -4.85 38.36
CA VAL A 438 4.83 -5.42 39.02
C VAL A 438 3.69 -5.73 38.05
N ASP A 439 3.60 -5.07 36.88
CA ASP A 439 2.65 -5.41 35.80
C ASP A 439 3.07 -6.67 35.03
N LEU A 440 4.35 -7.07 35.11
CA LEU A 440 4.85 -8.32 34.51
C LEU A 440 4.57 -9.55 35.39
N LEU A 441 3.99 -9.37 36.59
CA LEU A 441 3.73 -10.47 37.52
C LEU A 441 2.29 -10.96 37.40
N PRO A 442 2.05 -12.29 37.48
CA PRO A 442 0.69 -12.84 37.55
C PRO A 442 -0.13 -12.24 38.71
N ASP A 443 -1.42 -12.02 38.46
CA ASP A 443 -2.31 -11.30 39.37
C ASP A 443 -2.61 -12.01 40.71
N ASP A 444 -2.17 -13.27 40.86
CA ASP A 444 -2.16 -14.04 42.11
C ASP A 444 -0.88 -13.86 42.94
N CYS A 445 0.20 -13.31 42.38
CA CYS A 445 1.33 -12.79 43.14
C CYS A 445 0.87 -11.65 44.05
N ARG A 446 1.62 -11.39 45.13
CA ARG A 446 1.14 -10.54 46.24
C ARG A 446 2.03 -9.33 46.44
N ILE A 447 1.43 -8.17 46.71
CA ILE A 447 2.13 -7.05 47.32
C ILE A 447 2.46 -7.44 48.77
N ALA A 448 3.72 -7.22 49.18
CA ALA A 448 4.23 -7.52 50.52
C ALA A 448 4.90 -6.31 51.20
N ASP A 449 4.67 -5.14 50.62
CA ASP A 449 5.18 -3.83 51.01
C ASP A 449 4.36 -3.26 52.18
N ALA A 450 4.88 -3.38 53.41
CA ALA A 450 4.09 -3.13 54.61
C ALA A 450 3.68 -1.66 54.81
N PRO A 451 4.52 -0.64 54.58
CA PRO A 451 4.11 0.76 54.65
C PRO A 451 3.03 1.11 53.62
N LEU A 452 3.20 0.65 52.37
CA LEU A 452 2.28 0.93 51.27
C LEU A 452 0.91 0.26 51.47
N LEU A 453 0.88 -0.96 52.03
CA LEU A 453 -0.36 -1.62 52.44
C LEU A 453 -1.03 -0.96 53.66
N ALA A 454 -0.25 -0.44 54.61
CA ALA A 454 -0.80 0.28 55.77
C ALA A 454 -1.45 1.62 55.37
N ALA A 455 -0.87 2.34 54.41
CA ALA A 455 -1.49 3.52 53.80
C ALA A 455 -2.84 3.16 53.15
N LEU A 456 -2.86 2.10 52.32
CA LEU A 456 -4.08 1.61 51.68
C LEU A 456 -5.16 1.21 52.71
N GLU A 457 -4.80 0.54 53.81
CA GLU A 457 -5.76 0.22 54.89
C GLU A 457 -6.31 1.48 55.60
N ALA A 458 -5.51 2.54 55.74
CA ALA A 458 -5.95 3.82 56.29
C ALA A 458 -6.91 4.56 55.34
N ASP A 459 -6.62 4.57 54.02
CA ASP A 459 -7.51 5.13 53.00
C ASP A 459 -8.87 4.41 52.95
N LEU A 460 -8.85 3.07 53.02
CA LEU A 460 -10.06 2.24 53.10
C LEU A 460 -10.84 2.51 54.39
N ALA A 461 -10.17 2.75 55.51
CA ALA A 461 -10.83 3.15 56.76
C ALA A 461 -11.45 4.55 56.67
N ALA A 462 -10.78 5.51 56.03
CA ALA A 462 -11.30 6.86 55.85
C ALA A 462 -12.58 6.90 54.97
N ARG A 463 -12.61 6.13 53.87
CA ARG A 463 -13.78 6.09 52.96
C ARG A 463 -14.95 5.24 53.47
N PHE A 464 -14.67 4.09 54.11
CA PHE A 464 -15.70 3.11 54.48
C PHE A 464 -15.93 2.98 56.00
N GLY A 465 -15.36 3.86 56.82
CA GLY A 465 -15.40 3.82 58.28
C GLY A 465 -14.45 2.79 58.91
N SER A 466 -14.19 1.68 58.22
CA SER A 466 -13.09 0.76 58.52
C SER A 466 -12.72 -0.09 57.30
N ALA A 467 -11.47 -0.54 57.21
CA ALA A 467 -11.07 -1.52 56.20
C ALA A 467 -11.96 -2.79 56.24
N ALA A 468 -12.43 -3.21 57.42
CA ALA A 468 -13.34 -4.34 57.58
C ALA A 468 -14.77 -4.09 57.04
N GLN A 469 -15.17 -2.83 56.84
CA GLN A 469 -16.37 -2.46 56.07
C GLN A 469 -16.04 -2.39 54.57
N ALA A 470 -14.89 -1.83 54.18
CA ALA A 470 -14.46 -1.78 52.78
C ALA A 470 -14.41 -3.17 52.11
N TYR A 471 -13.75 -4.16 52.75
CA TYR A 471 -13.71 -5.54 52.23
C TYR A 471 -15.12 -6.13 52.06
N ARG A 472 -16.06 -5.85 52.97
CA ARG A 472 -17.45 -6.33 52.86
C ARG A 472 -18.24 -5.61 51.77
N ALA A 473 -18.12 -4.28 51.67
CA ALA A 473 -18.80 -3.47 50.66
C ALA A 473 -18.36 -3.82 49.23
N LEU A 474 -17.09 -4.21 49.05
CA LEU A 474 -16.52 -4.59 47.76
C LEU A 474 -16.62 -6.11 47.47
N GLY A 475 -17.27 -6.90 48.34
CA GLY A 475 -17.39 -8.36 48.17
C GLY A 475 -16.07 -9.14 48.28
N LEU A 476 -15.02 -8.54 48.84
CA LEU A 476 -13.66 -9.09 48.84
C LEU A 476 -13.34 -9.90 50.11
N PRO A 477 -12.65 -11.05 49.98
CA PRO A 477 -12.23 -11.84 51.14
C PRO A 477 -11.20 -11.06 51.98
N ARG A 478 -11.53 -10.79 53.24
CA ARG A 478 -10.64 -10.08 54.17
C ARG A 478 -9.35 -10.89 54.39
N PRO A 479 -8.15 -10.28 54.35
CA PRO A 479 -6.89 -10.97 54.64
C PRO A 479 -6.86 -11.55 56.06
N THR A 480 -6.34 -12.76 56.19
CA THR A 480 -6.08 -13.39 57.48
C THR A 480 -4.92 -12.72 58.22
N VAL A 481 -5.04 -12.53 59.53
CA VAL A 481 -4.08 -11.80 60.39
C VAL A 481 -2.64 -12.33 60.29
N ARG A 482 -2.44 -13.61 59.93
CA ARG A 482 -1.12 -14.21 59.67
C ARG A 482 -0.40 -13.70 58.41
N THR A 483 -1.11 -13.14 57.44
CA THR A 483 -0.56 -12.79 56.11
C THR A 483 -0.74 -11.30 55.82
N ARG A 484 0.22 -10.48 56.24
CA ARG A 484 0.33 -9.05 55.90
C ARG A 484 0.78 -8.83 54.45
N THR A 485 0.08 -9.45 53.48
CA THR A 485 0.33 -9.39 52.04
C THR A 485 -0.99 -9.55 51.28
N LEU A 486 -1.19 -8.83 50.16
CA LEU A 486 -2.43 -8.87 49.37
C LEU A 486 -2.15 -9.26 47.91
N PRO A 487 -2.95 -10.14 47.26
CA PRO A 487 -2.81 -10.41 45.83
C PRO A 487 -2.97 -9.14 44.99
N ILE A 488 -2.22 -9.03 43.89
CA ILE A 488 -2.26 -7.85 43.00
C ILE A 488 -3.69 -7.58 42.51
N ARG A 489 -4.44 -8.63 42.13
CA ARG A 489 -5.87 -8.49 41.75
C ARG A 489 -6.73 -7.84 42.83
N VAL A 490 -6.49 -8.17 44.11
CA VAL A 490 -7.25 -7.63 45.25
C VAL A 490 -6.85 -6.18 45.52
N VAL A 491 -5.58 -5.84 45.36
CA VAL A 491 -5.11 -4.45 45.47
C VAL A 491 -5.72 -3.57 44.36
N LYS A 492 -5.75 -4.05 43.11
CA LYS A 492 -6.45 -3.38 41.99
C LYS A 492 -7.93 -3.13 42.32
N GLN A 493 -8.63 -4.14 42.85
CA GLN A 493 -10.05 -4.02 43.26
C GLN A 493 -10.26 -3.03 44.42
N LEU A 494 -9.37 -3.01 45.42
CA LEU A 494 -9.43 -2.06 46.54
C LEU A 494 -9.15 -0.60 46.10
N LEU A 495 -8.23 -0.40 45.15
CA LEU A 495 -7.93 0.92 44.58
C LEU A 495 -9.07 1.43 43.71
N ALA A 496 -9.70 0.57 42.91
CA ALA A 496 -10.93 0.91 42.19
C ALA A 496 -12.06 1.32 43.14
N GLY A 497 -12.24 0.60 44.26
CA GLY A 497 -13.18 0.97 45.32
C GLY A 497 -12.83 2.27 46.09
N LEU A 498 -11.66 2.85 45.85
CA LEU A 498 -11.21 4.15 46.36
C LEU A 498 -11.22 5.26 45.29
N ASP A 499 -11.65 4.96 44.06
CA ASP A 499 -11.50 5.80 42.86
C ASP A 499 -10.03 6.21 42.57
N ARG A 500 -9.08 5.29 42.81
CA ARG A 500 -7.64 5.50 42.59
C ARG A 500 -7.10 4.64 41.46
N SER A 501 -6.28 5.25 40.59
CA SER A 501 -5.61 4.55 39.50
C SER A 501 -4.51 3.60 39.99
N TRP A 502 -4.50 2.37 39.45
CA TRP A 502 -3.40 1.42 39.60
C TRP A 502 -2.08 1.99 39.06
N ASP A 503 -2.11 2.73 37.94
CA ASP A 503 -0.90 3.19 37.26
C ASP A 503 -0.10 4.22 38.05
N ALA A 504 -0.77 5.04 38.85
CA ALA A 504 -0.11 5.97 39.78
C ALA A 504 0.38 5.26 41.06
N TRP A 505 -0.35 4.24 41.53
CA TRP A 505 -0.04 3.54 42.78
C TRP A 505 1.10 2.52 42.64
N LYS A 506 1.12 1.76 41.53
CA LYS A 506 2.08 0.67 41.28
C LYS A 506 3.55 1.12 41.31
N GLN A 507 3.82 2.38 40.97
CA GLN A 507 5.17 2.98 40.99
C GLN A 507 5.77 3.06 42.40
N GLN A 508 4.96 2.88 43.45
CA GLN A 508 5.39 2.92 44.85
C GLN A 508 5.80 1.53 45.38
N VAL A 509 5.43 0.44 44.71
CA VAL A 509 5.70 -0.94 45.16
C VAL A 509 7.21 -1.22 45.15
N ARG A 510 7.77 -1.67 46.27
CA ARG A 510 9.16 -2.14 46.37
C ARG A 510 9.27 -3.61 46.75
N VAL A 511 8.28 -4.18 47.44
CA VAL A 511 8.31 -5.58 47.89
C VAL A 511 7.07 -6.35 47.45
N VAL A 512 7.32 -7.48 46.77
CA VAL A 512 6.29 -8.46 46.35
C VAL A 512 6.53 -9.80 47.04
N ALA A 513 5.63 -10.76 46.83
CA ALA A 513 5.75 -12.12 47.30
C ALA A 513 5.11 -13.11 46.31
N THR A 514 5.53 -14.38 46.41
CA THR A 514 4.92 -15.52 45.70
C THR A 514 3.41 -15.62 46.00
N PRO A 515 2.61 -16.33 45.19
CA PRO A 515 1.17 -16.50 45.44
C PRO A 515 0.82 -17.08 46.82
N ALA A 516 1.71 -17.90 47.40
CA ALA A 516 1.59 -18.41 48.78
C ALA A 516 1.84 -17.34 49.87
N GLY A 517 2.48 -16.22 49.54
CA GLY A 517 2.65 -15.05 50.40
C GLY A 517 3.73 -15.17 51.49
N HIS A 518 4.50 -16.26 51.52
CA HIS A 518 5.56 -16.49 52.51
C HIS A 518 6.91 -15.88 52.11
N SER A 519 7.30 -16.04 50.83
CA SER A 519 8.58 -15.57 50.30
C SER A 519 8.46 -14.11 49.87
N ARG A 520 8.99 -13.16 50.65
CA ARG A 520 9.13 -11.76 50.24
C ARG A 520 10.31 -11.61 49.29
N LEU A 521 10.14 -10.80 48.24
CA LEU A 521 11.10 -10.55 47.18
C LEU A 521 11.13 -9.04 46.92
N ALA A 522 12.31 -8.43 46.92
CA ALA A 522 12.47 -7.05 46.49
C ALA A 522 12.33 -6.97 44.97
N LEU A 523 11.59 -5.98 44.46
CA LEU A 523 11.59 -5.67 43.04
C LEU A 523 12.92 -4.97 42.68
N PRO A 524 13.65 -5.42 41.64
CA PRO A 524 14.75 -4.64 41.08
C PRO A 524 14.21 -3.40 40.35
N ALA A 525 15.10 -2.52 39.92
CA ALA A 525 14.76 -1.52 38.91
C ALA A 525 14.83 -2.14 37.50
N PHE A 526 13.94 -1.71 36.59
CA PHE A 526 13.99 -2.17 35.19
C PHE A 526 15.06 -1.38 34.42
N THR A 527 16.31 -1.81 34.57
CA THR A 527 17.48 -1.18 33.94
C THR A 527 17.97 -1.99 32.73
N PRO A 528 18.83 -1.40 31.88
CA PRO A 528 19.55 -2.16 30.85
C PRO A 528 20.37 -3.33 31.43
N GLU A 529 20.82 -3.28 32.69
CA GLU A 529 21.50 -4.38 33.37
C GLU A 529 20.60 -5.62 33.52
N LEU A 530 19.30 -5.42 33.75
CA LEU A 530 18.32 -6.51 33.81
C LEU A 530 18.13 -7.14 32.42
N CYS A 531 18.08 -6.32 31.36
CA CYS A 531 18.04 -6.80 29.99
C CYS A 531 19.31 -7.59 29.61
N TYR A 532 20.49 -7.12 30.00
CA TYR A 532 21.75 -7.84 29.79
C TYR A 532 21.77 -9.21 30.48
N LEU A 533 21.32 -9.28 31.74
CA LEU A 533 21.16 -10.54 32.46
C LEU A 533 20.14 -11.47 31.79
N LEU A 534 19.05 -10.94 31.23
CA LEU A 534 18.08 -11.70 30.44
C LEU A 534 18.66 -12.19 29.10
N GLY A 535 19.57 -11.43 28.48
CA GLY A 535 20.28 -11.86 27.27
C GLY A 535 21.25 -13.02 27.55
N LEU A 536 21.97 -13.00 28.68
CA LEU A 536 22.77 -14.13 29.15
C LEU A 536 21.90 -15.33 29.54
N LEU A 537 20.66 -15.11 30.00
CA LEU A 537 19.70 -16.20 30.25
C LEU A 537 19.04 -16.75 28.98
N ALA A 538 18.96 -15.94 27.93
CA ALA A 538 18.56 -16.39 26.61
C ALA A 538 19.63 -17.36 26.07
N SER A 539 20.91 -16.98 26.03
CA SER A 539 21.99 -17.82 25.49
C SER A 539 22.32 -19.06 26.35
N ASP A 540 23.31 -18.99 27.26
CA ASP A 540 23.76 -20.14 28.07
C ASP A 540 22.85 -20.47 29.29
N GLY A 541 21.73 -19.76 29.41
CA GLY A 541 20.80 -19.89 30.52
C GLY A 541 19.84 -21.06 30.43
N SER A 542 19.32 -21.45 31.60
CA SER A 542 18.19 -22.37 31.72
C SER A 542 17.32 -22.00 32.92
N ILE A 543 16.01 -22.16 32.73
CA ILE A 543 14.96 -21.84 33.69
C ILE A 543 14.18 -23.12 33.98
N SER A 544 13.95 -23.45 35.26
CA SER A 544 13.28 -24.68 35.67
C SER A 544 12.28 -24.42 36.78
N TRP A 545 11.00 -24.62 36.48
CA TRP A 545 9.88 -24.31 37.37
C TRP A 545 9.52 -25.51 38.27
N TYR A 546 9.39 -25.25 39.57
CA TYR A 546 8.96 -26.23 40.56
C TYR A 546 7.66 -25.73 41.22
N GLY A 547 6.53 -26.31 40.80
CA GLY A 547 5.20 -25.86 41.24
C GLY A 547 4.88 -24.41 40.81
N ARG A 548 4.14 -23.68 41.66
CA ARG A 548 3.70 -22.29 41.40
C ARG A 548 4.55 -21.21 42.11
N THR A 549 5.57 -21.59 42.88
CA THR A 549 6.25 -20.66 43.83
C THR A 549 7.78 -20.74 43.82
N GLN A 550 8.38 -21.62 43.02
CA GLN A 550 9.82 -21.82 42.96
C GLN A 550 10.29 -21.88 41.50
N CYS A 551 11.39 -21.17 41.21
CA CYS A 551 12.01 -21.16 39.89
C CYS A 551 13.53 -21.25 40.07
N ARG A 552 14.12 -22.34 39.60
CA ARG A 552 15.57 -22.49 39.54
C ARG A 552 16.08 -21.81 38.28
N ILE A 553 17.09 -20.96 38.46
CA ILE A 553 17.84 -20.32 37.38
C ILE A 553 19.22 -20.97 37.35
N ASN A 554 19.71 -21.29 36.16
CA ASN A 554 20.99 -21.93 35.92
C ASN A 554 21.70 -21.25 34.73
N PHE A 555 22.99 -20.98 34.85
CA PHE A 555 23.84 -20.44 33.79
C PHE A 555 25.14 -21.27 33.77
N THR A 556 25.38 -21.99 32.67
CA THR A 556 26.57 -22.87 32.53
C THR A 556 27.44 -22.34 31.41
N ASN A 557 28.69 -21.97 31.69
CA ASN A 557 29.65 -21.59 30.65
C ASN A 557 31.08 -22.04 31.05
N THR A 558 32.01 -22.07 30.09
CA THR A 558 33.43 -22.37 30.30
C THR A 558 34.30 -21.12 30.52
N ASN A 559 33.84 -19.95 30.09
CA ASN A 559 34.52 -18.67 30.20
C ASN A 559 34.29 -18.01 31.57
N ALA A 560 35.37 -17.84 32.34
CA ALA A 560 35.35 -17.19 33.65
C ALA A 560 34.76 -15.77 33.62
N ALA A 561 35.08 -14.95 32.60
CA ALA A 561 34.60 -13.58 32.52
C ALA A 561 33.07 -13.49 32.33
N LEU A 562 32.46 -14.42 31.59
CA LEU A 562 31.00 -14.49 31.45
C LEU A 562 30.32 -14.93 32.75
N LEU A 563 30.91 -15.91 33.45
CA LEU A 563 30.41 -16.38 34.75
C LEU A 563 30.46 -15.27 35.80
N ASP A 564 31.58 -14.56 35.88
CA ASP A 564 31.78 -13.50 36.87
C ASP A 564 30.95 -12.25 36.51
N ALA A 565 30.75 -11.94 35.21
CA ALA A 565 29.80 -10.92 34.76
C ALA A 565 28.34 -11.28 35.08
N PHE A 566 27.91 -12.52 34.82
CA PHE A 566 26.58 -13.01 35.19
C PHE A 566 26.35 -12.88 36.69
N ALA A 567 27.31 -13.34 37.52
CA ALA A 567 27.23 -13.24 38.97
C ALA A 567 27.13 -11.78 39.43
N ALA A 568 28.00 -10.89 38.96
CA ALA A 568 27.99 -9.47 39.34
C ALA A 568 26.71 -8.72 38.91
N SER A 569 26.14 -9.04 37.74
CA SER A 569 24.84 -8.50 37.31
C SER A 569 23.69 -9.04 38.16
N TYR A 570 23.68 -10.35 38.41
CA TYR A 570 22.65 -11.05 39.20
C TYR A 570 22.64 -10.59 40.67
N GLU A 571 23.79 -10.52 41.32
CA GLU A 571 23.91 -10.10 42.74
C GLU A 571 23.52 -8.63 42.93
N ARG A 572 23.83 -7.75 41.97
CA ARG A 572 23.44 -6.33 42.01
C ARG A 572 21.93 -6.13 41.85
N LEU A 573 21.27 -6.96 41.04
CA LEU A 573 19.82 -6.90 40.80
C LEU A 573 19.02 -7.66 41.88
N PHE A 574 19.55 -8.76 42.41
CA PHE A 574 18.86 -9.65 43.34
C PHE A 574 19.70 -9.95 44.61
N PRO A 575 20.15 -8.94 45.38
CA PRO A 575 21.07 -9.12 46.52
C PRO A 575 20.51 -9.93 47.70
N THR A 576 19.25 -10.38 47.63
CA THR A 576 18.58 -11.24 48.61
C THR A 576 18.38 -12.69 48.14
N ALA A 577 18.72 -13.00 46.88
CA ALA A 577 18.65 -14.34 46.31
C ALA A 577 20.08 -14.87 46.10
N PRO A 578 20.56 -15.87 46.87
CA PRO A 578 21.93 -16.35 46.74
C PRO A 578 22.14 -17.18 45.46
N LEU A 579 23.34 -17.05 44.88
CA LEU A 579 23.81 -17.80 43.71
C LEU A 579 24.90 -18.80 44.14
N GLY A 580 24.70 -20.09 43.86
CA GLY A 580 25.70 -21.13 44.09
C GLY A 580 26.57 -21.36 42.86
N ARG A 581 27.86 -21.68 43.06
CA ARG A 581 28.83 -22.04 42.00
C ARG A 581 29.25 -23.50 42.16
N ARG A 582 29.25 -24.29 41.09
CA ARG A 582 29.76 -25.67 41.07
C ARG A 582 30.46 -26.00 39.76
N GLN A 583 31.40 -26.93 39.79
CA GLN A 583 31.94 -27.54 38.56
C GLN A 583 30.93 -28.53 37.98
N LYS A 584 30.85 -28.60 36.65
CA LYS A 584 29.90 -29.42 35.88
C LYS A 584 30.65 -30.21 34.81
N SER A 585 31.15 -31.37 35.20
CA SER A 585 31.71 -32.37 34.28
C SER A 585 30.57 -32.99 33.47
N GLY A 586 30.35 -32.48 32.25
CA GLY A 586 29.26 -32.91 31.37
C GLY A 586 29.74 -33.80 30.22
N GLY A 587 28.94 -34.82 29.90
CA GLY A 587 28.93 -35.45 28.59
C GLY A 587 27.62 -35.12 27.87
N GLY A 588 27.68 -34.83 26.57
CA GLY A 588 26.53 -34.66 25.70
C GLY A 588 26.35 -35.86 24.76
N VAL A 589 25.28 -35.84 23.95
CA VAL A 589 25.11 -36.75 22.81
C VAL A 589 24.82 -35.91 21.58
N ILE A 590 25.62 -36.07 20.52
CA ILE A 590 25.39 -35.47 19.20
C ILE A 590 25.37 -36.62 18.19
N ASP A 591 24.34 -36.70 17.35
CA ASP A 591 24.14 -37.73 16.33
C ASP A 591 24.32 -39.18 16.87
N GLY A 592 23.79 -39.43 18.07
CA GLY A 592 23.89 -40.71 18.77
C GLY A 592 25.25 -41.01 19.41
N ARG A 593 26.26 -40.15 19.23
CA ARG A 593 27.61 -40.32 19.81
C ARG A 593 27.72 -39.58 21.13
N ALA A 594 28.14 -40.28 22.18
CA ALA A 594 28.48 -39.66 23.46
C ALA A 594 29.78 -38.84 23.32
N ILE A 595 29.72 -37.56 23.68
CA ILE A 595 30.85 -36.63 23.67
C ILE A 595 31.13 -36.20 25.11
N ALA A 596 32.29 -36.55 25.65
CA ALA A 596 32.75 -36.01 26.93
C ALA A 596 33.31 -34.59 26.74
N SER A 597 32.92 -33.63 27.57
CA SER A 597 33.53 -32.29 27.53
C SER A 597 34.98 -32.36 27.99
N THR A 598 35.91 -31.94 27.14
CA THR A 598 37.35 -31.84 27.44
C THR A 598 37.68 -30.64 28.32
N THR A 599 36.78 -29.66 28.41
CA THR A 599 36.91 -28.48 29.27
C THR A 599 35.88 -28.55 30.42
N PRO A 600 36.29 -28.34 31.68
CA PRO A 600 35.34 -28.27 32.80
C PRO A 600 34.51 -26.99 32.70
N ALA A 601 33.20 -27.12 32.53
CA ALA A 601 32.27 -25.99 32.61
C ALA A 601 31.90 -25.68 34.06
N THR A 602 31.73 -24.40 34.38
CA THR A 602 31.18 -23.99 35.67
C THR A 602 29.70 -23.70 35.52
N ASP A 603 28.92 -24.11 36.52
CA ASP A 603 27.48 -23.92 36.59
C ASP A 603 27.14 -23.02 37.79
N LEU A 604 26.61 -21.84 37.48
CA LEU A 604 26.00 -20.92 38.44
C LEU A 604 24.51 -21.27 38.56
N TYR A 605 24.01 -21.42 39.78
CA TYR A 605 22.63 -21.85 40.02
C TYR A 605 22.02 -21.21 41.26
N GLY A 606 20.77 -20.74 41.13
CA GLY A 606 20.05 -20.06 42.20
C GLY A 606 18.55 -20.35 42.16
N ASN A 607 17.83 -19.98 43.21
CA ASN A 607 16.37 -20.01 43.24
C ASN A 607 15.85 -18.57 43.18
N ASN A 608 15.35 -18.14 42.02
CA ASN A 608 14.87 -16.79 41.80
C ASN A 608 13.56 -16.80 41.00
N PHE A 609 12.46 -16.88 41.76
CA PHE A 609 11.09 -16.83 41.26
C PHE A 609 10.79 -15.55 40.47
N LEU A 610 11.36 -14.41 40.89
CA LEU A 610 11.09 -13.11 40.27
C LEU A 610 11.77 -12.96 38.92
N LEU A 611 13.05 -13.35 38.81
CA LEU A 611 13.76 -13.36 37.52
C LEU A 611 13.12 -14.36 36.54
N GLY A 612 12.64 -15.51 37.03
CA GLY A 612 11.87 -16.46 36.22
C GLY A 612 10.58 -15.86 35.65
N LEU A 613 9.79 -15.14 36.47
CA LEU A 613 8.58 -14.46 36.00
C LEU A 613 8.88 -13.31 35.02
N ILE A 614 9.93 -12.53 35.26
CA ILE A 614 10.32 -11.42 34.38
C ILE A 614 10.76 -11.96 33.01
N ALA A 615 11.53 -13.05 32.97
CA ALA A 615 11.91 -13.72 31.73
C ALA A 615 10.69 -14.25 30.95
N ASP A 616 9.80 -14.98 31.63
CA ASP A 616 8.56 -15.54 31.08
C ASP A 616 7.63 -14.45 30.51
N ALA A 617 7.43 -13.37 31.26
CA ALA A 617 6.62 -12.23 30.84
C ALA A 617 7.20 -11.51 29.60
N LEU A 618 8.52 -11.36 29.53
CA LEU A 618 9.25 -10.76 28.40
C LEU A 618 9.58 -11.77 27.28
N GLY A 619 9.00 -12.97 27.32
CA GLY A 619 9.10 -13.97 26.25
C GLY A 619 10.40 -14.77 26.19
N VAL A 620 11.32 -14.58 27.13
CA VAL A 620 12.61 -15.29 27.22
C VAL A 620 12.44 -16.60 27.97
N ARG A 621 12.79 -17.74 27.34
CA ARG A 621 12.76 -19.08 27.98
C ARG A 621 11.40 -19.40 28.65
N MET A 622 10.30 -19.12 27.94
CA MET A 622 8.91 -19.12 28.45
C MET A 622 8.50 -20.42 29.17
N ARG A 623 7.61 -20.26 30.16
CA ARG A 623 7.11 -21.33 31.03
C ARG A 623 6.19 -22.29 30.26
N GLY A 624 6.71 -23.47 29.94
CA GLY A 624 5.92 -24.55 29.33
C GLY A 624 5.63 -24.35 27.84
N ARG A 625 6.36 -23.45 27.18
CA ARG A 625 6.36 -23.27 25.71
C ARG A 625 7.79 -23.51 25.20
N PRO A 626 7.99 -24.24 24.08
CA PRO A 626 9.32 -24.40 23.50
C PRO A 626 9.77 -23.17 22.69
N GLN A 627 8.85 -22.49 22.00
CA GLN A 627 9.12 -21.24 21.26
C GLN A 627 9.27 -20.03 22.19
N TRP A 628 9.99 -18.99 21.75
CA TRP A 628 10.19 -17.75 22.52
C TRP A 628 9.57 -16.53 21.83
N ASP A 629 9.12 -15.57 22.66
CA ASP A 629 8.34 -14.40 22.24
C ASP A 629 9.14 -13.10 22.48
N LEU A 630 10.32 -13.04 21.86
CA LEU A 630 11.24 -11.90 22.02
C LEU A 630 10.69 -10.59 21.41
N ALA A 631 9.61 -10.65 20.62
CA ALA A 631 8.87 -9.46 20.18
C ALA A 631 8.39 -8.58 21.35
N ARG A 632 8.15 -9.16 22.53
CA ARG A 632 7.79 -8.40 23.75
C ARG A 632 8.86 -7.43 24.22
N LEU A 633 10.09 -7.56 23.75
CA LEU A 633 11.18 -6.62 24.03
C LEU A 633 11.16 -5.40 23.09
N LEU A 634 10.43 -5.43 21.96
CA LEU A 634 10.41 -4.35 20.97
C LEU A 634 9.92 -2.99 21.51
N PRO A 635 8.91 -2.90 22.41
CA PRO A 635 8.48 -1.63 22.99
C PRO A 635 9.47 -1.03 24.01
N LEU A 636 10.48 -1.78 24.45
CA LEU A 636 11.45 -1.27 25.42
C LEU A 636 12.33 -0.16 24.80
N PRO A 637 12.95 0.70 25.64
CA PRO A 637 13.89 1.70 25.14
C PRO A 637 15.08 1.10 24.37
N GLU A 638 15.62 1.82 23.38
CA GLU A 638 16.71 1.33 22.53
C GLU A 638 17.93 0.87 23.35
N ALA A 639 18.26 1.55 24.46
CA ALA A 639 19.32 1.14 25.38
C ALA A 639 19.05 -0.20 26.11
N HIS A 640 17.79 -0.51 26.42
CA HIS A 640 17.38 -1.79 27.02
C HIS A 640 17.43 -2.92 25.98
N VAL A 641 17.03 -2.63 24.73
CA VAL A 641 17.14 -3.58 23.60
C VAL A 641 18.60 -3.90 23.29
N ALA A 642 19.46 -2.87 23.18
CA ALA A 642 20.88 -3.03 22.95
C ALA A 642 21.57 -3.83 24.06
N ALA A 643 21.20 -3.62 25.34
CA ALA A 643 21.74 -4.40 26.43
C ALA A 643 21.29 -5.87 26.43
N PHE A 644 20.04 -6.17 26.03
CA PHE A 644 19.60 -7.56 25.80
C PHE A 644 20.41 -8.22 24.69
N LEU A 645 20.54 -7.56 23.53
CA LEU A 645 21.32 -8.05 22.40
C LEU A 645 22.79 -8.29 22.78
N ALA A 646 23.39 -7.42 23.60
CA ALA A 646 24.74 -7.63 24.13
C ALA A 646 24.85 -8.90 24.99
N GLY A 647 23.85 -9.21 25.83
CA GLY A 647 23.85 -10.44 26.63
C GLY A 647 23.66 -11.72 25.80
N VAL A 648 22.82 -11.69 24.76
CA VAL A 648 22.71 -12.81 23.80
C VAL A 648 24.04 -13.00 23.06
N PHE A 649 24.62 -11.90 22.60
CA PHE A 649 25.88 -11.88 21.85
C PHE A 649 27.09 -12.34 22.69
N ASP A 650 27.17 -11.95 23.96
CA ASP A 650 28.27 -12.32 24.85
C ASP A 650 28.30 -13.82 25.16
N GLY A 651 27.15 -14.50 25.21
CA GLY A 651 27.04 -15.97 25.20
C GLY A 651 27.18 -16.57 23.80
N ASP A 652 26.04 -16.79 23.12
CA ASP A 652 25.90 -17.53 21.84
C ASP A 652 26.37 -16.77 20.59
N GLY A 653 26.70 -15.48 20.72
CA GLY A 653 27.21 -14.69 19.59
C GLY A 653 28.64 -15.05 19.19
N SER A 654 28.99 -14.79 17.94
CA SER A 654 30.36 -14.90 17.42
C SER A 654 30.71 -13.67 16.59
N VAL A 655 32.00 -13.33 16.52
CA VAL A 655 32.54 -12.25 15.67
C VAL A 655 33.94 -12.60 15.20
N GLN A 656 34.24 -12.32 13.93
CA GLN A 656 35.58 -12.47 13.36
C GLN A 656 35.93 -11.32 12.41
N GLY A 657 37.18 -10.86 12.51
CA GLY A 657 37.80 -9.95 11.54
C GLY A 657 38.40 -10.74 10.38
N ALA A 658 37.97 -10.44 9.15
CA ALA A 658 38.39 -11.09 7.92
C ALA A 658 39.31 -10.15 7.12
N GLY A 659 40.58 -10.07 7.55
CA GLY A 659 41.60 -9.22 6.95
C GLY A 659 41.35 -7.72 7.14
N TRP A 660 42.15 -6.90 6.45
CA TRP A 660 42.22 -5.44 6.64
C TRP A 660 40.96 -4.63 6.26
N GLN A 661 39.90 -5.26 5.73
CA GLN A 661 38.75 -4.55 5.14
C GLN A 661 37.38 -5.23 5.37
N SER A 662 37.29 -6.37 6.05
CA SER A 662 36.00 -7.02 6.27
C SER A 662 35.91 -7.71 7.63
N GLY A 663 34.68 -7.95 8.07
CA GLY A 663 34.37 -8.63 9.32
C GLY A 663 32.91 -9.03 9.34
N GLU A 664 32.60 -10.02 10.18
CA GLU A 664 31.25 -10.52 10.38
C GLU A 664 31.00 -10.85 11.84
N ALA A 665 29.73 -10.72 12.25
CA ALA A 665 29.24 -11.27 13.51
C ALA A 665 27.92 -11.99 13.28
N TYR A 666 27.58 -12.93 14.16
CA TYR A 666 26.26 -13.56 14.15
C TYR A 666 25.77 -13.89 15.56
N LEU A 667 24.44 -13.85 15.72
CA LEU A 667 23.72 -14.46 16.85
C LEU A 667 23.19 -15.83 16.39
N SER A 668 23.23 -16.83 17.25
CA SER A 668 22.77 -18.20 16.94
C SER A 668 21.50 -18.52 17.73
N HIS A 669 20.48 -19.13 17.10
CA HIS A 669 19.28 -19.58 17.80
C HIS A 669 18.58 -20.78 17.15
N GLN A 670 17.95 -21.67 17.93
CA GLN A 670 17.28 -22.87 17.37
C GLN A 670 15.83 -22.62 16.91
N ASP A 671 15.11 -21.73 17.58
CA ASP A 671 13.76 -21.30 17.16
C ASP A 671 13.84 -20.19 16.11
N ALA A 672 13.20 -20.41 14.96
CA ALA A 672 13.11 -19.49 13.83
C ALA A 672 12.38 -18.19 14.19
N GLY A 673 11.28 -18.26 14.96
CA GLY A 673 10.50 -17.09 15.36
C GLY A 673 11.33 -16.16 16.24
N ALA A 674 12.03 -16.72 17.22
CA ALA A 674 13.00 -15.98 18.02
C ALA A 674 14.16 -15.39 17.19
N ALA A 675 14.61 -16.04 16.11
CA ALA A 675 15.61 -15.47 15.19
C ALA A 675 15.04 -14.28 14.37
N ARG A 676 13.80 -14.36 13.89
CA ARG A 676 13.08 -13.20 13.30
C ARG A 676 12.95 -12.07 14.32
N HIS A 677 12.59 -12.38 15.56
CA HIS A 677 12.47 -11.37 16.63
C HIS A 677 13.82 -10.71 16.97
N LEU A 678 14.94 -11.45 16.95
CA LEU A 678 16.29 -10.87 17.07
C LEU A 678 16.62 -9.92 15.90
N GLN A 679 16.25 -10.26 14.66
CA GLN A 679 16.36 -9.35 13.52
C GLN A 679 15.50 -8.09 13.71
N LEU A 680 14.27 -8.20 14.23
CA LEU A 680 13.41 -7.04 14.52
C LEU A 680 13.97 -6.16 15.65
N LEU A 681 14.59 -6.75 16.67
CA LEU A 681 15.29 -6.01 17.73
C LEU A 681 16.52 -5.25 17.20
N LEU A 682 17.24 -5.82 16.23
CA LEU A 682 18.30 -5.12 15.51
C LEU A 682 17.73 -3.97 14.64
N LYS A 683 16.59 -4.18 13.98
CA LYS A 683 15.87 -3.14 13.21
C LYS A 683 15.33 -1.99 14.08
N ARG A 684 15.10 -2.16 15.39
CA ARG A 684 14.83 -1.02 16.31
C ARG A 684 16.02 -0.06 16.31
N LEU A 685 17.23 -0.60 16.49
CA LEU A 685 18.51 0.13 16.49
C LEU A 685 18.98 0.58 15.08
N GLY A 686 18.13 0.44 14.05
CA GLY A 686 18.46 0.73 12.66
C GLY A 686 19.49 -0.21 12.01
N ILE A 687 19.77 -1.37 12.63
CA ILE A 687 20.77 -2.34 12.18
C ILE A 687 20.07 -3.42 11.33
N LEU A 688 20.48 -3.58 10.07
CA LEU A 688 20.05 -4.71 9.24
C LEU A 688 20.93 -5.94 9.47
N SER A 689 20.28 -7.10 9.59
CA SER A 689 20.91 -8.42 9.66
C SER A 689 20.25 -9.37 8.68
N GLN A 690 20.98 -10.39 8.23
CA GLN A 690 20.46 -11.48 7.42
C GLN A 690 20.14 -12.68 8.31
N VAL A 691 18.93 -13.25 8.21
CA VAL A 691 18.62 -14.55 8.83
C VAL A 691 18.96 -15.68 7.84
N ARG A 692 19.70 -16.69 8.28
CA ARG A 692 19.96 -17.94 7.54
C ARG A 692 19.74 -19.15 8.43
N GLN A 693 19.29 -20.26 7.85
CA GLN A 693 19.31 -21.56 8.51
C GLN A 693 20.61 -22.32 8.18
N ASP A 694 21.39 -22.71 9.20
CA ASP A 694 22.47 -23.68 9.10
C ASP A 694 22.09 -24.93 9.92
N ARG A 695 21.70 -25.99 9.20
CA ARG A 695 21.20 -27.26 9.77
C ARG A 695 19.99 -27.06 10.70
N THR A 696 20.23 -27.04 12.00
CA THR A 696 19.25 -26.98 13.10
C THR A 696 19.29 -25.64 13.86
N VAL A 697 20.05 -24.66 13.36
CA VAL A 697 20.28 -23.37 14.01
C VAL A 697 20.11 -22.26 12.97
N TYR A 698 19.37 -21.21 13.33
CA TYR A 698 19.28 -19.98 12.60
C TYR A 698 20.38 -19.02 13.05
N ARG A 699 21.16 -18.49 12.10
CA ARG A 699 22.09 -17.39 12.32
C ARG A 699 21.44 -16.06 11.94
N VAL A 700 21.65 -15.05 12.77
CA VAL A 700 21.30 -13.64 12.50
C VAL A 700 22.61 -12.90 12.26
N GLU A 701 22.98 -12.76 10.98
CA GLU A 701 24.30 -12.38 10.48
C GLU A 701 24.42 -10.87 10.22
N LEU A 702 25.59 -10.29 10.53
CA LEU A 702 25.89 -8.86 10.50
C LEU A 702 27.21 -8.62 9.76
N HIS A 703 27.18 -7.71 8.77
CA HIS A 703 28.34 -7.36 7.94
C HIS A 703 28.40 -5.84 7.65
N GLY A 704 29.56 -5.34 7.23
CA GLY A 704 29.72 -3.98 6.68
C GLY A 704 29.33 -2.86 7.67
N ALA A 705 28.62 -1.83 7.19
CA ALA A 705 28.14 -0.75 8.06
C ALA A 705 27.22 -1.23 9.18
N ASN A 706 26.40 -2.27 8.97
CA ASN A 706 25.53 -2.81 10.02
C ASN A 706 26.34 -3.41 11.18
N LEU A 707 27.48 -4.04 10.89
CA LEU A 707 28.38 -4.54 11.93
C LEU A 707 29.09 -3.42 12.69
N ARG A 708 29.49 -2.33 12.00
CA ARG A 708 30.02 -1.13 12.67
C ARG A 708 28.96 -0.44 13.54
N ALA A 709 27.73 -0.38 13.07
CA ALA A 709 26.58 0.14 13.83
C ALA A 709 26.25 -0.74 15.05
N PHE A 710 26.39 -2.06 14.94
CA PHE A 710 26.31 -2.99 16.07
C PHE A 710 27.44 -2.74 17.08
N ALA A 711 28.70 -2.68 16.63
CA ALA A 711 29.85 -2.41 17.49
C ALA A 711 29.72 -1.07 18.26
N ALA A 712 29.14 -0.05 17.62
CA ALA A 712 28.93 1.26 18.24
C ALA A 712 27.73 1.34 19.20
N GLN A 713 26.69 0.53 19.00
CA GLN A 713 25.43 0.61 19.78
C GLN A 713 25.24 -0.50 20.81
N VAL A 714 25.83 -1.68 20.61
CA VAL A 714 25.59 -2.88 21.42
C VAL A 714 26.79 -3.13 22.36
N PRO A 715 26.67 -2.84 23.68
CA PRO A 715 27.81 -2.83 24.59
C PRO A 715 28.18 -4.24 25.08
N ALA A 716 28.80 -5.02 24.20
CA ALA A 716 29.39 -6.32 24.51
C ALA A 716 30.46 -6.22 25.61
N ARG A 717 30.42 -7.16 26.56
CA ARG A 717 31.25 -7.22 27.76
C ARG A 717 32.22 -8.40 27.76
N HIS A 718 32.07 -9.36 26.85
CA HIS A 718 33.00 -10.46 26.68
C HIS A 718 34.33 -9.93 26.11
N PRO A 719 35.46 -9.98 26.85
CA PRO A 719 36.66 -9.21 26.49
C PRO A 719 37.21 -9.44 25.08
N GLN A 720 37.23 -10.69 24.61
CA GLN A 720 37.68 -11.03 23.24
C GLN A 720 36.74 -10.48 22.15
N LYS A 721 35.42 -10.65 22.31
CA LYS A 721 34.41 -10.14 21.36
C LYS A 721 34.43 -8.60 21.34
N GLN A 722 34.58 -7.97 22.51
CA GLN A 722 34.72 -6.51 22.65
C GLN A 722 35.96 -5.98 21.93
N ALA A 723 37.12 -6.65 22.03
CA ALA A 723 38.33 -6.26 21.32
C ALA A 723 38.14 -6.30 19.79
N VAL A 724 37.59 -7.40 19.25
CA VAL A 724 37.34 -7.53 17.81
C VAL A 724 36.29 -6.53 17.32
N LEU A 725 35.25 -6.24 18.11
CA LEU A 725 34.28 -5.19 17.76
C LEU A 725 34.92 -3.79 17.74
N ALA A 726 35.83 -3.48 18.67
CA ALA A 726 36.57 -2.23 18.68
C ALA A 726 37.52 -2.09 17.48
N GLU A 727 38.19 -3.18 17.07
CA GLU A 727 38.97 -3.24 15.82
C GLU A 727 38.07 -2.96 14.61
N ILE A 728 36.91 -3.59 14.50
CA ILE A 728 35.95 -3.38 13.41
C ILE A 728 35.39 -1.95 13.40
N GLN A 729 35.14 -1.35 14.57
CA GLN A 729 34.70 0.04 14.69
C GLN A 729 35.78 1.04 14.24
N ALA A 730 37.06 0.68 14.38
CA ALA A 730 38.21 1.47 13.94
C ALA A 730 38.58 1.30 12.45
N LEU A 731 37.96 0.35 11.73
CA LEU A 731 38.22 0.17 10.29
C LEU A 731 37.72 1.38 9.47
N PRO A 732 38.55 1.94 8.56
CA PRO A 732 38.14 3.05 7.72
C PRO A 732 37.04 2.64 6.73
N ALA A 733 36.07 3.53 6.49
CA ALA A 733 35.06 3.34 5.46
C ALA A 733 35.70 3.47 4.05
N THR A 734 35.82 2.36 3.33
CA THR A 734 36.51 2.26 2.04
C THR A 734 35.53 2.33 0.86
N GLY A 735 35.20 3.56 0.45
CA GLY A 735 34.27 3.84 -0.66
C GLY A 735 32.80 3.77 -0.23
N PRO A 736 31.86 3.96 -1.19
CA PRO A 736 30.43 4.04 -0.88
C PRO A 736 29.85 2.66 -0.52
N ASP A 737 29.03 2.62 0.53
CA ASP A 737 28.39 1.38 1.00
C ASP A 737 27.34 0.89 -0.01
N LYS A 738 27.45 -0.37 -0.42
CA LYS A 738 26.58 -1.04 -1.41
C LYS A 738 25.81 -2.22 -0.81
N THR A 739 25.66 -2.25 0.52
CA THR A 739 24.71 -3.15 1.19
C THR A 739 23.28 -2.75 0.83
N GLN A 740 22.34 -3.69 0.98
CA GLN A 740 20.94 -3.47 0.60
C GLN A 740 20.26 -2.36 1.41
N GLY A 741 20.69 -2.12 2.66
CA GLY A 741 20.16 -1.03 3.50
C GLY A 741 20.50 0.36 2.97
N GLU A 742 21.69 0.53 2.41
CA GLU A 742 22.13 1.80 1.81
C GLU A 742 21.90 1.85 0.30
N THR A 743 21.19 0.88 -0.27
CA THR A 743 20.80 0.87 -1.69
C THR A 743 19.40 1.44 -1.88
N LEU A 744 19.28 2.52 -2.65
CA LEU A 744 18.05 3.29 -2.82
C LEU A 744 17.25 2.88 -4.10
N PRO A 745 15.94 3.22 -4.19
CA PRO A 745 15.07 2.91 -5.34
C PRO A 745 15.59 3.36 -6.71
N PHE A 746 15.11 2.72 -7.77
CA PHE A 746 15.42 3.11 -9.16
C PHE A 746 15.08 4.57 -9.45
N ALA A 747 13.95 5.07 -8.92
CA ALA A 747 13.51 6.44 -9.11
C ALA A 747 14.57 7.46 -8.64
N VAL A 748 15.27 7.18 -7.52
CA VAL A 748 16.39 8.00 -7.03
C VAL A 748 17.57 7.94 -7.98
N GLY A 749 17.82 6.78 -8.60
CA GLY A 749 18.86 6.61 -9.62
C GLY A 749 18.57 7.45 -10.87
N LYS A 750 17.35 7.37 -11.38
CA LYS A 750 16.90 8.18 -12.52
C LYS A 750 17.02 9.67 -12.21
N LEU A 751 16.56 10.10 -11.03
CA LEU A 751 16.67 11.49 -10.55
C LEU A 751 18.13 11.97 -10.49
N LEU A 752 19.03 11.21 -9.85
CA LEU A 752 20.46 11.54 -9.81
C LEU A 752 21.08 11.61 -11.21
N ALA A 753 20.62 10.79 -12.16
CA ALA A 753 21.09 10.83 -13.55
C ALA A 753 20.46 11.94 -14.42
N GLU A 754 19.52 12.71 -13.88
CA GLU A 754 18.85 13.84 -14.52
C GLU A 754 19.19 15.19 -13.87
N LEU A 755 19.68 15.19 -12.62
CA LEU A 755 20.23 16.37 -11.92
C LEU A 755 21.61 16.77 -12.49
N PRO A 756 21.80 18.01 -12.99
CA PRO A 756 23.08 18.46 -13.56
C PRO A 756 24.25 18.40 -12.56
N GLN A 757 24.01 18.77 -11.30
CA GLN A 757 25.04 18.85 -10.26
C GLN A 757 25.66 17.47 -9.95
N SER A 758 24.93 16.37 -10.20
CA SER A 758 25.44 15.02 -10.02
C SER A 758 26.68 14.73 -10.89
N ALA A 759 26.84 15.41 -12.03
CA ALA A 759 27.99 15.25 -12.91
C ALA A 759 29.30 15.85 -12.36
N ALA A 760 29.24 16.70 -11.33
CA ALA A 760 30.42 17.21 -10.64
C ALA A 760 31.07 16.14 -9.73
N VAL A 761 30.28 15.20 -9.20
CA VAL A 761 30.73 14.23 -8.18
C VAL A 761 30.67 12.77 -8.64
N LEU A 762 29.73 12.42 -9.52
CA LEU A 762 29.49 11.05 -9.99
C LEU A 762 29.95 10.86 -11.44
N SER A 763 30.67 9.76 -11.70
CA SER A 763 31.22 9.51 -13.03
C SER A 763 30.13 9.25 -14.08
N PRO A 764 30.36 9.60 -15.37
CA PRO A 764 29.38 9.40 -16.45
C PRO A 764 28.86 7.95 -16.55
N SER A 765 29.72 6.95 -16.32
CA SER A 765 29.34 5.54 -16.29
C SER A 765 28.39 5.21 -15.13
N THR A 766 28.55 5.86 -13.97
CA THR A 766 27.66 5.71 -12.81
C THR A 766 26.28 6.28 -13.11
N LEU A 767 26.23 7.51 -13.64
CA LEU A 767 24.98 8.17 -14.06
C LEU A 767 24.27 7.37 -15.16
N PHE A 768 25.01 6.82 -16.13
CA PHE A 768 24.47 5.93 -17.15
C PHE A 768 23.87 4.63 -16.55
N TYR A 769 24.55 3.99 -15.60
CA TYR A 769 24.02 2.78 -14.95
C TYR A 769 22.79 3.05 -14.07
N TYR A 770 22.70 4.22 -13.46
CA TYR A 770 21.48 4.65 -12.76
C TYR A 770 20.34 4.92 -13.75
N LYS A 771 20.58 5.72 -14.81
CA LYS A 771 19.59 6.04 -15.86
C LYS A 771 19.03 4.80 -16.55
N THR A 772 19.85 3.78 -16.73
CA THR A 772 19.47 2.50 -17.38
C THR A 772 19.05 1.40 -16.40
N GLY A 773 19.05 1.67 -15.09
CA GLY A 773 18.65 0.70 -14.07
C GLY A 773 19.58 -0.50 -13.89
N ARG A 774 20.74 -0.50 -14.57
CA ARG A 774 21.80 -1.52 -14.44
C ARG A 774 22.43 -1.54 -13.06
N SER A 775 22.35 -0.42 -12.33
CA SER A 775 22.64 -0.36 -10.91
C SER A 775 21.57 0.45 -10.17
N ARG A 776 21.71 0.53 -8.86
CA ARG A 776 20.94 1.38 -7.97
C ARG A 776 21.89 2.32 -7.22
N PRO A 777 21.48 3.54 -6.86
CA PRO A 777 22.35 4.43 -6.10
C PRO A 777 22.59 3.93 -4.69
N ALA A 778 23.84 4.13 -4.25
CA ALA A 778 24.21 4.05 -2.84
C ALA A 778 23.84 5.38 -2.16
N ALA A 779 23.41 5.31 -0.90
CA ALA A 779 23.08 6.47 -0.09
C ALA A 779 24.26 7.46 0.03
N ASP A 780 25.50 6.99 0.05
CA ASP A 780 26.69 7.85 0.04
C ASP A 780 26.83 8.69 -1.23
N ASN A 781 26.42 8.14 -2.38
CA ASN A 781 26.44 8.88 -3.64
C ASN A 781 25.34 9.95 -3.69
N LEU A 782 24.22 9.73 -2.99
CA LEU A 782 23.19 10.75 -2.78
C LEU A 782 23.69 11.85 -1.82
N ARG A 783 24.29 11.46 -0.68
CA ARG A 783 24.92 12.38 0.30
C ARG A 783 25.99 13.27 -0.35
N GLN A 784 26.80 12.71 -1.25
CA GLN A 784 27.82 13.43 -2.02
C GLN A 784 27.21 14.51 -2.93
N VAL A 785 26.16 14.19 -3.69
CA VAL A 785 25.47 15.17 -4.54
C VAL A 785 24.77 16.25 -3.70
N MET A 786 24.17 15.89 -2.56
CA MET A 786 23.58 16.86 -1.62
C MET A 786 24.60 17.83 -1.01
N ALA A 787 25.86 17.41 -0.85
CA ALA A 787 26.93 18.27 -0.31
C ALA A 787 27.47 19.26 -1.37
N GLU A 788 27.54 18.84 -2.63
CA GLU A 788 27.93 19.69 -3.77
C GLU A 788 26.81 20.65 -4.20
N ALA A 789 25.54 20.25 -4.00
CA ALA A 789 24.35 21.02 -4.38
C ALA A 789 23.38 21.23 -3.19
N PRO A 790 23.74 22.07 -2.19
CA PRO A 790 22.92 22.31 -0.99
C PRO A 790 21.49 22.80 -1.28
N GLU A 791 21.28 23.49 -2.40
CA GLU A 791 19.97 23.95 -2.87
C GLU A 791 19.03 22.78 -3.25
N THR A 792 19.59 21.63 -3.63
CA THR A 792 18.83 20.39 -3.90
C THR A 792 18.66 19.51 -2.65
N ALA A 793 19.46 19.74 -1.60
CA ALA A 793 19.53 18.84 -0.45
C ALA A 793 18.19 18.69 0.28
N ALA A 794 17.38 19.76 0.37
CA ALA A 794 16.05 19.69 0.98
C ALA A 794 15.06 18.76 0.25
N PHE A 795 15.21 18.61 -1.07
CA PHE A 795 14.40 17.71 -1.90
C PHE A 795 14.95 16.26 -1.90
N LEU A 796 16.26 16.11 -1.68
CA LEU A 796 16.94 14.81 -1.71
C LEU A 796 17.00 14.11 -0.35
N ALA A 797 17.02 14.86 0.76
CA ALA A 797 17.08 14.31 2.11
C ALA A 797 15.99 13.27 2.47
N PRO A 798 14.71 13.41 2.06
CA PRO A 798 13.67 12.43 2.40
C PRO A 798 14.00 11.00 1.96
N TYR A 799 14.72 10.81 0.85
CA TYR A 799 15.14 9.49 0.37
C TYR A 799 16.18 8.81 1.27
N LEU A 800 16.90 9.57 2.11
CA LEU A 800 17.80 9.04 3.14
C LEU A 800 17.09 8.74 4.46
N GLU A 801 15.93 9.34 4.70
CA GLU A 801 15.18 9.27 5.98
C GLU A 801 14.06 8.24 6.01
N THR A 802 13.88 7.47 4.92
CA THR A 802 12.86 6.41 4.82
C THR A 802 13.09 5.26 5.79
N ASP A 803 12.02 4.58 6.18
CA ASP A 803 12.04 3.36 6.99
C ASP A 803 12.03 2.08 6.15
N THR A 804 12.39 2.18 4.86
CA THR A 804 12.38 1.06 3.91
C THR A 804 13.77 0.76 3.32
N PHE A 805 13.94 -0.45 2.81
CA PHE A 805 15.07 -0.82 1.97
C PHE A 805 14.62 -1.82 0.88
N LEU A 806 15.47 -1.99 -0.14
CA LEU A 806 15.26 -2.96 -1.20
C LEU A 806 15.82 -4.34 -0.82
N ASP A 807 14.95 -5.26 -0.40
CA ASP A 807 15.35 -6.65 -0.21
C ASP A 807 15.26 -7.45 -1.51
N THR A 808 16.24 -8.30 -1.79
CA THR A 808 16.30 -9.06 -3.05
C THR A 808 15.61 -10.40 -2.87
N VAL A 809 14.66 -10.74 -3.74
CA VAL A 809 13.98 -12.04 -3.74
C VAL A 809 14.99 -13.13 -4.12
N THR A 810 15.08 -14.18 -3.31
CA THR A 810 15.97 -15.33 -3.52
C THR A 810 15.21 -16.60 -3.90
N CYS A 811 13.97 -16.77 -3.47
CA CYS A 811 13.10 -17.86 -3.91
C CYS A 811 11.66 -17.37 -4.15
N VAL A 812 10.98 -18.03 -5.09
CA VAL A 812 9.55 -17.87 -5.40
C VAL A 812 9.00 -19.26 -5.69
N ASP A 813 8.42 -19.90 -4.68
CA ASP A 813 7.91 -21.27 -4.77
C ASP A 813 6.38 -21.25 -4.92
N THR A 814 5.86 -22.13 -5.78
CA THR A 814 4.44 -22.50 -5.75
C THR A 814 4.22 -23.57 -4.69
N VAL A 815 3.32 -23.31 -3.75
CA VAL A 815 2.91 -24.25 -2.71
C VAL A 815 1.52 -24.77 -3.06
N GLU A 816 1.44 -26.05 -3.42
CA GLU A 816 0.16 -26.76 -3.52
C GLU A 816 -0.37 -27.04 -2.11
N ASN A 817 -1.65 -26.73 -1.91
CA ASN A 817 -2.34 -26.76 -0.64
C ASN A 817 -3.41 -27.86 -0.65
N ASP A 818 -3.00 -29.07 -0.31
CA ASP A 818 -3.86 -30.25 -0.11
C ASP A 818 -4.70 -30.16 1.19
N GLY A 819 -5.23 -28.96 1.52
CA GLY A 819 -5.94 -28.67 2.76
C GLY A 819 -5.04 -28.53 4.00
N GLN A 820 -3.73 -28.34 3.82
CA GLN A 820 -2.79 -28.09 4.92
C GLN A 820 -2.98 -26.70 5.54
N VAL A 821 -3.29 -25.72 4.70
CA VAL A 821 -3.79 -24.40 5.10
C VAL A 821 -5.29 -24.39 4.84
N ALA A 822 -6.11 -24.31 5.89
CA ALA A 822 -7.57 -24.23 5.75
C ALA A 822 -8.03 -22.82 5.35
N ASP A 823 -7.37 -21.80 5.92
CA ASP A 823 -7.81 -20.41 5.90
C ASP A 823 -6.66 -19.45 5.57
N VAL A 824 -7.00 -18.38 4.86
CA VAL A 824 -6.15 -17.23 4.56
C VAL A 824 -6.79 -15.93 5.06
N TYR A 825 -5.96 -14.94 5.36
CA TYR A 825 -6.32 -13.78 6.18
C TYR A 825 -5.92 -12.47 5.51
N ASN A 826 -6.64 -11.39 5.80
CA ASN A 826 -6.27 -10.05 5.33
C ASN A 826 -6.77 -8.98 6.32
N VAL A 827 -6.40 -7.72 6.12
CA VAL A 827 -6.84 -6.57 6.92
C VAL A 827 -7.22 -5.41 6.00
N THR A 828 -8.05 -4.51 6.49
CA THR A 828 -8.38 -3.25 5.79
C THR A 828 -8.13 -2.09 6.73
N LEU A 829 -7.30 -1.14 6.30
CA LEU A 829 -6.98 0.08 7.04
C LEU A 829 -7.74 1.27 6.44
N ARG A 830 -7.87 2.34 7.21
CA ARG A 830 -8.72 3.49 6.85
C ARG A 830 -8.15 4.36 5.74
N ASP A 831 -6.88 4.74 5.87
CA ASP A 831 -6.31 5.87 5.11
C ASP A 831 -5.18 5.43 4.16
N ILE A 832 -4.64 4.22 4.34
CA ILE A 832 -3.50 3.68 3.60
C ILE A 832 -3.84 2.28 3.09
N ASN A 833 -3.75 2.08 1.77
CA ASN A 833 -4.13 0.83 1.09
C ASN A 833 -3.01 -0.24 1.08
N SER A 834 -2.27 -0.34 2.18
CA SER A 834 -1.16 -1.28 2.34
C SER A 834 -0.79 -1.52 3.82
N TYR A 835 -0.04 -2.57 4.12
CA TYR A 835 0.52 -2.87 5.45
C TYR A 835 1.78 -3.74 5.37
N LEU A 836 2.47 -3.90 6.51
CA LEU A 836 3.66 -4.75 6.64
C LEU A 836 3.29 -6.15 7.17
N ALA A 837 3.63 -7.20 6.41
CA ALA A 837 3.48 -8.61 6.77
C ALA A 837 4.83 -9.33 6.67
N ASN A 838 5.29 -9.97 7.75
CA ASN A 838 6.67 -10.48 7.90
C ASN A 838 7.75 -9.42 7.54
N GLY A 839 7.43 -8.13 7.71
CA GLY A 839 8.30 -7.00 7.33
C GLY A 839 8.34 -6.65 5.84
N ILE A 840 7.53 -7.29 5.00
CA ILE A 840 7.34 -7.02 3.56
C ILE A 840 6.08 -6.16 3.36
N LEU A 841 6.11 -5.19 2.44
CA LEU A 841 4.97 -4.31 2.14
C LEU A 841 3.98 -4.94 1.14
N VAL A 842 2.71 -5.09 1.55
CA VAL A 842 1.60 -5.69 0.77
C VAL A 842 0.36 -4.78 0.72
N LYS A 843 -0.64 -5.08 -0.14
CA LYS A 843 -1.72 -4.15 -0.58
C LYS A 843 -3.15 -4.53 -0.11
N ASN A 844 -4.05 -3.55 -0.01
CA ASN A 844 -5.49 -3.69 0.32
C ASN A 844 -6.40 -3.70 -0.94
N CYS A 845 -7.72 -3.92 -0.79
CA CYS A 845 -8.65 -4.24 -1.91
C CYS A 845 -9.87 -3.29 -2.12
N GLY A 846 -9.85 -2.49 -3.20
CA GLY A 846 -11.01 -2.16 -4.09
C GLY A 846 -12.04 -1.02 -3.81
N CYS A 847 -12.83 -0.66 -4.84
CA CYS A 847 -13.76 0.49 -4.92
C CYS A 847 -15.04 0.25 -5.80
N PHE A 848 -16.18 0.90 -5.48
CA PHE A 848 -17.52 0.83 -6.16
C PHE A 848 -18.41 2.02 -5.69
N GLU A 849 -19.58 2.26 -6.31
CA GLU A 849 -20.59 3.25 -5.88
C GLU A 849 -21.51 2.76 -4.74
N CYS A 850 -22.02 1.54 -4.85
CA CYS A 850 -22.96 0.93 -3.92
C CYS A 850 -22.55 -0.53 -3.67
N ILE A 851 -22.98 -1.10 -2.55
CA ILE A 851 -22.76 -2.51 -2.23
C ILE A 851 -24.10 -3.17 -1.97
N VAL A 852 -24.36 -4.27 -2.66
CA VAL A 852 -25.44 -5.20 -2.35
C VAL A 852 -24.88 -6.24 -1.39
N MET A 853 -25.55 -6.51 -0.27
CA MET A 853 -25.22 -7.61 0.63
C MET A 853 -26.47 -8.41 1.01
N TYR A 854 -26.35 -9.73 0.99
CA TYR A 854 -27.33 -10.70 1.45
C TYR A 854 -27.40 -10.78 2.99
N ILE A 855 -28.62 -10.87 3.51
CA ILE A 855 -28.99 -10.96 4.93
C ILE A 855 -29.79 -12.26 5.14
N PRO A 856 -29.15 -13.34 5.63
CA PRO A 856 -29.79 -14.64 5.80
C PRO A 856 -31.04 -14.63 6.67
N GLU A 857 -31.06 -13.83 7.74
CA GLU A 857 -32.11 -13.81 8.76
C GLU A 857 -33.48 -13.35 8.23
N VAL A 858 -33.50 -12.69 7.07
CA VAL A 858 -34.72 -12.29 6.33
C VAL A 858 -34.72 -12.79 4.88
N GLU A 859 -33.79 -13.68 4.50
CA GLU A 859 -33.61 -14.24 3.15
C GLU A 859 -33.63 -13.16 2.04
N GLY A 860 -33.07 -11.98 2.32
CA GLY A 860 -33.15 -10.78 1.46
C GLY A 860 -31.82 -10.06 1.30
N VAL A 861 -31.78 -8.99 0.51
CA VAL A 861 -30.57 -8.16 0.33
C VAL A 861 -30.76 -6.74 0.88
N MET A 862 -29.70 -6.18 1.44
CA MET A 862 -29.59 -4.75 1.72
C MET A 862 -28.72 -4.06 0.66
N ILE A 863 -28.97 -2.77 0.41
CA ILE A 863 -28.18 -1.95 -0.50
C ILE A 863 -27.61 -0.73 0.23
N VAL A 864 -26.29 -0.55 0.16
CA VAL A 864 -25.58 0.46 0.93
C VAL A 864 -24.85 1.41 0.00
N SER A 865 -25.13 2.71 0.11
CA SER A 865 -24.51 3.76 -0.70
C SER A 865 -23.14 4.16 -0.14
N ARG A 866 -22.18 4.50 -1.01
CA ARG A 866 -20.86 5.03 -0.63
C ARG A 866 -20.91 6.30 0.20
N GLU A 867 -21.97 7.08 0.02
CA GLU A 867 -22.25 8.30 0.76
C GLU A 867 -22.84 8.03 2.16
N ASP A 868 -23.33 6.82 2.42
CA ASP A 868 -23.90 6.45 3.72
C ASP A 868 -22.80 6.01 4.70
N THR A 869 -22.57 6.85 5.70
CA THR A 869 -21.60 6.61 6.79
C THR A 869 -22.25 6.04 8.06
N GLY A 870 -23.54 5.71 7.98
CA GLY A 870 -24.32 5.10 9.05
C GLY A 870 -23.93 3.64 9.35
N MET A 871 -24.67 3.03 10.28
CA MET A 871 -24.67 1.58 10.48
C MET A 871 -25.81 0.97 9.68
N THR A 872 -25.55 -0.18 9.07
CA THR A 872 -26.56 -1.00 8.37
C THR A 872 -27.09 -2.09 9.31
N PRO A 873 -28.26 -2.70 9.02
CA PRO A 873 -28.82 -3.78 9.83
C PRO A 873 -27.84 -4.92 10.10
N ALA A 874 -26.98 -5.26 9.13
CA ALA A 874 -25.93 -6.28 9.23
C ALA A 874 -24.77 -5.92 10.18
N GLY A 875 -24.91 -4.91 11.04
CA GLY A 875 -23.87 -4.49 12.00
C GLY A 875 -22.63 -3.89 11.34
N MET A 876 -22.70 -3.47 10.07
CA MET A 876 -21.55 -3.03 9.27
C MET A 876 -21.76 -1.65 8.65
N LYS A 877 -20.68 -0.94 8.35
CA LYS A 877 -20.68 0.31 7.56
C LYS A 877 -20.34 0.03 6.10
N PHE A 878 -20.61 0.98 5.20
CA PHE A 878 -20.18 0.90 3.80
C PHE A 878 -18.68 0.55 3.66
N SER A 879 -17.79 1.20 4.43
CA SER A 879 -16.35 0.91 4.40
C SER A 879 -15.96 -0.46 4.97
N THR A 880 -16.81 -1.07 5.80
CA THR A 880 -16.63 -2.44 6.31
C THR A 880 -17.05 -3.47 5.26
N LEU A 881 -18.14 -3.20 4.55
CA LEU A 881 -18.65 -4.00 3.44
C LEU A 881 -17.75 -3.89 2.20
N ALA A 882 -17.09 -2.74 2.02
CA ALA A 882 -16.25 -2.43 0.86
C ALA A 882 -15.18 -3.50 0.59
N GLY A 883 -14.49 -3.96 1.63
CA GLY A 883 -13.47 -5.02 1.52
C GLY A 883 -14.01 -6.40 1.12
N MET A 884 -15.33 -6.62 1.15
CA MET A 884 -15.98 -7.85 0.68
C MET A 884 -16.40 -7.78 -0.80
N ALA A 885 -16.25 -6.62 -1.46
CA ALA A 885 -16.80 -6.35 -2.80
C ALA A 885 -15.73 -5.89 -3.82
N GLY A 886 -14.49 -5.69 -3.40
CA GLY A 886 -13.53 -4.83 -4.09
C GLY A 886 -12.29 -5.50 -4.67
N GLY A 887 -11.94 -5.16 -5.92
CA GLY A 887 -10.77 -5.69 -6.64
C GLY A 887 -11.08 -6.88 -7.55
N GLY A 888 -12.37 -7.20 -7.74
CA GLY A 888 -12.86 -8.45 -8.33
C GLY A 888 -12.94 -9.53 -7.24
N VAL A 889 -14.10 -9.67 -6.56
CA VAL A 889 -14.20 -10.44 -5.30
C VAL A 889 -15.29 -11.54 -5.18
N GLN A 890 -14.84 -12.75 -4.78
CA GLN A 890 -15.47 -13.96 -4.21
C GLN A 890 -16.04 -13.60 -2.86
N THR A 891 -17.26 -13.09 -2.90
CA THR A 891 -18.11 -13.18 -1.72
C THR A 891 -19.51 -13.54 -2.19
N PRO A 892 -19.89 -14.83 -2.19
CA PRO A 892 -21.28 -15.23 -2.28
C PRO A 892 -22.14 -14.40 -1.33
N GLY A 893 -23.11 -13.68 -1.88
CA GLY A 893 -23.95 -12.76 -1.14
C GLY A 893 -23.42 -11.33 -1.00
N VAL A 894 -22.28 -10.92 -1.59
CA VAL A 894 -21.84 -9.52 -1.62
C VAL A 894 -21.30 -9.10 -2.99
N MET A 895 -21.77 -7.97 -3.51
CA MET A 895 -21.37 -7.42 -4.82
C MET A 895 -21.34 -5.89 -4.82
N GLY A 896 -20.26 -5.32 -5.36
CA GLY A 896 -20.17 -3.89 -5.68
C GLY A 896 -20.90 -3.56 -6.98
N VAL A 897 -21.72 -2.50 -6.99
CA VAL A 897 -22.58 -2.10 -8.13
C VAL A 897 -22.57 -0.58 -8.35
N GLY A 898 -22.86 -0.16 -9.58
CA GLY A 898 -23.29 1.21 -9.87
C GLY A 898 -24.76 1.39 -9.49
N LYS A 899 -25.15 2.55 -8.93
CA LYS A 899 -26.48 2.73 -8.31
C LYS A 899 -27.66 2.58 -9.27
N TYR A 900 -27.47 2.86 -10.56
CA TYR A 900 -28.51 2.67 -11.56
C TYR A 900 -28.75 1.20 -11.94
N TYR A 901 -27.86 0.26 -11.62
CA TYR A 901 -28.07 -1.17 -11.90
C TYR A 901 -29.29 -1.70 -11.13
N LEU A 902 -29.60 -1.09 -9.98
CA LEU A 902 -30.78 -1.40 -9.16
C LEU A 902 -32.11 -1.25 -9.92
N LEU A 903 -32.15 -0.44 -10.98
CA LEU A 903 -33.35 -0.21 -11.78
C LEU A 903 -33.57 -1.30 -12.84
N SER A 904 -32.56 -2.13 -13.11
CA SER A 904 -32.55 -3.13 -14.17
C SER A 904 -33.58 -4.25 -13.94
N PRO A 905 -34.22 -4.79 -14.99
CA PRO A 905 -34.92 -6.09 -14.93
C PRO A 905 -33.99 -7.25 -14.57
N LYS A 906 -32.69 -7.15 -14.89
CA LYS A 906 -31.67 -8.17 -14.65
C LYS A 906 -31.03 -8.13 -13.26
N PHE A 907 -31.23 -7.05 -12.50
CA PHE A 907 -30.62 -6.84 -11.18
C PHE A 907 -30.80 -8.04 -10.25
N ILE A 908 -29.72 -8.81 -10.00
CA ILE A 908 -29.72 -10.08 -9.24
C ILE A 908 -30.90 -11.01 -9.59
N SER A 909 -31.29 -11.05 -10.87
CA SER A 909 -32.52 -11.72 -11.31
C SER A 909 -32.53 -13.23 -11.03
N ALA A 910 -31.37 -13.89 -11.03
CA ALA A 910 -31.23 -15.30 -10.65
C ALA A 910 -31.64 -15.57 -9.19
N ASP A 911 -31.44 -14.60 -8.29
CA ASP A 911 -31.65 -14.76 -6.85
C ASP A 911 -33.00 -14.22 -6.36
N GLY A 912 -33.86 -13.74 -7.27
CA GLY A 912 -35.20 -13.19 -6.97
C GLY A 912 -35.38 -11.70 -7.25
N GLY A 913 -34.32 -11.02 -7.71
CA GLY A 913 -34.42 -9.66 -8.25
C GLY A 913 -34.67 -8.55 -7.23
N PHE A 914 -35.18 -7.41 -7.70
CA PHE A 914 -35.49 -6.22 -6.88
C PHE A 914 -36.38 -6.51 -5.67
N LYS A 915 -37.25 -7.53 -5.75
CA LYS A 915 -38.14 -7.97 -4.65
C LYS A 915 -37.40 -8.57 -3.45
N ARG A 916 -36.12 -8.95 -3.59
CA ARG A 916 -35.24 -9.33 -2.47
C ARG A 916 -34.78 -8.15 -1.63
N ILE A 917 -34.84 -6.91 -2.12
CA ILE A 917 -34.34 -5.76 -1.38
C ILE A 917 -35.22 -5.57 -0.14
N VAL A 918 -34.63 -5.67 1.05
CA VAL A 918 -35.33 -5.49 2.35
C VAL A 918 -34.96 -4.19 3.04
N TRP A 919 -33.77 -3.64 2.74
CA TRP A 919 -33.27 -2.40 3.32
C TRP A 919 -32.41 -1.64 2.31
N MET A 920 -32.45 -0.30 2.33
CA MET A 920 -31.49 0.52 1.59
C MET A 920 -31.08 1.80 2.32
N SER A 921 -29.87 2.29 2.03
CA SER A 921 -29.39 3.58 2.54
C SER A 921 -30.39 4.70 2.23
N ARG A 922 -30.73 5.50 3.25
CA ARG A 922 -31.78 6.53 3.14
C ARG A 922 -31.52 7.55 2.01
N ASN A 923 -30.28 8.02 1.84
CA ASN A 923 -29.94 8.96 0.77
C ASN A 923 -30.19 8.38 -0.63
N LEU A 924 -29.96 7.08 -0.83
CA LEU A 924 -30.23 6.38 -2.08
C LEU A 924 -31.75 6.30 -2.33
N LYS A 925 -32.52 5.96 -1.28
CA LYS A 925 -33.98 5.91 -1.31
C LYS A 925 -34.63 7.27 -1.59
N GLU A 926 -34.07 8.36 -1.05
CA GLU A 926 -34.53 9.74 -1.26
C GLU A 926 -34.11 10.30 -2.64
N THR A 927 -32.90 10.00 -3.11
CA THR A 927 -32.37 10.57 -4.37
C THR A 927 -32.83 9.85 -5.64
N MET A 928 -33.28 8.59 -5.53
CA MET A 928 -33.80 7.78 -6.65
C MET A 928 -35.28 7.38 -6.45
N ALA A 929 -36.02 8.16 -5.65
CA ALA A 929 -37.36 7.80 -5.19
C ALA A 929 -38.36 7.54 -6.34
N ALA A 930 -38.31 8.33 -7.41
CA ALA A 930 -39.24 8.22 -8.54
C ALA A 930 -38.94 6.96 -9.37
N GLU A 931 -37.66 6.71 -9.64
CA GLU A 931 -37.15 5.59 -10.41
C GLU A 931 -37.40 4.26 -9.68
N LEU A 932 -37.10 4.21 -8.38
CA LEU A 932 -37.36 3.04 -7.54
C LEU A 932 -38.87 2.74 -7.43
N THR A 933 -39.72 3.77 -7.37
CA THR A 933 -41.18 3.59 -7.38
C THR A 933 -41.69 3.06 -8.73
N ALA A 934 -41.11 3.50 -9.85
CA ALA A 934 -41.43 2.94 -11.16
C ALA A 934 -41.04 1.45 -11.27
N VAL A 935 -39.91 1.05 -10.68
CA VAL A 935 -39.49 -0.36 -10.58
C VAL A 935 -40.44 -1.16 -9.68
N ALA A 936 -40.83 -0.64 -8.51
CA ALA A 936 -41.81 -1.27 -7.63
C ALA A 936 -43.15 -1.54 -8.35
N ALA A 937 -43.64 -0.58 -9.14
CA ALA A 937 -44.82 -0.76 -9.98
C ALA A 937 -44.61 -1.82 -11.09
N ARG A 938 -43.44 -1.85 -11.75
CA ARG A 938 -43.07 -2.88 -12.75
C ARG A 938 -43.07 -4.29 -12.14
N GLU A 939 -42.55 -4.43 -10.92
CA GLU A 939 -42.50 -5.72 -10.21
C GLU A 939 -43.88 -6.19 -9.67
N GLY A 940 -44.94 -5.41 -9.89
CA GLY A 940 -46.31 -5.71 -9.47
C GLY A 940 -46.65 -5.35 -8.03
N ILE A 941 -45.77 -4.62 -7.33
CA ILE A 941 -45.92 -4.27 -5.90
C ILE A 941 -45.65 -2.75 -5.76
N PRO A 942 -46.58 -1.86 -6.13
CA PRO A 942 -46.31 -0.42 -6.22
C PRO A 942 -45.88 0.23 -4.89
N ASP A 943 -46.28 -0.33 -3.76
CA ASP A 943 -45.96 0.11 -2.40
C ASP A 943 -44.66 -0.51 -1.84
N LEU A 944 -43.91 -1.30 -2.63
CA LEU A 944 -42.69 -1.99 -2.18
C LEU A 944 -41.66 -1.03 -1.55
N ILE A 945 -41.52 0.20 -2.06
CA ILE A 945 -40.57 1.19 -1.51
C ILE A 945 -40.96 1.66 -0.10
N GLU A 946 -42.25 1.60 0.26
CA GLU A 946 -42.72 1.85 1.63
C GLU A 946 -42.49 0.64 2.54
N ARG A 947 -42.45 -0.57 1.97
CA ARG A 947 -42.13 -1.82 2.68
C ARG A 947 -40.62 -2.03 2.86
N ILE A 948 -39.77 -1.48 2.01
CA ILE A 948 -38.30 -1.50 2.15
C ILE A 948 -37.88 -0.58 3.31
N ALA A 949 -37.09 -1.10 4.24
CA ALA A 949 -36.54 -0.34 5.36
C ALA A 949 -35.40 0.61 4.96
N ASP A 950 -35.06 1.56 5.83
CA ASP A 950 -33.89 2.44 5.66
C ASP A 950 -33.28 2.86 7.01
N SER A 951 -32.11 3.53 6.95
CA SER A 951 -31.32 3.96 8.11
C SER A 951 -32.01 4.95 9.06
N SER A 952 -33.23 5.42 8.76
CA SER A 952 -34.03 6.21 9.71
C SER A 952 -35.11 5.42 10.45
N ALA A 953 -35.40 4.18 10.03
CA ALA A 953 -36.43 3.32 10.63
C ALA A 953 -35.89 2.01 11.20
N VAL A 954 -34.77 1.49 10.66
CA VAL A 954 -34.20 0.17 11.00
C VAL A 954 -32.67 0.24 10.96
N THR A 955 -32.03 -0.18 12.05
CA THR A 955 -30.57 -0.13 12.23
C THR A 955 -29.95 -1.47 12.65
N THR A 956 -30.77 -2.47 12.98
CA THR A 956 -30.37 -3.82 13.42
C THR A 956 -31.10 -4.92 12.64
N VAL A 957 -30.61 -6.16 12.68
CA VAL A 957 -31.26 -7.30 12.00
C VAL A 957 -32.60 -7.63 12.65
N GLU A 958 -32.72 -7.50 13.97
CA GLU A 958 -33.93 -7.78 14.74
C GLU A 958 -35.04 -6.76 14.44
N GLU A 959 -34.69 -5.48 14.28
CA GLU A 959 -35.59 -4.45 13.76
C GLU A 959 -35.99 -4.74 12.30
N LEU A 960 -35.07 -5.26 11.48
CA LEU A 960 -35.34 -5.60 10.08
C LEU A 960 -36.28 -6.80 9.96
N GLU A 961 -36.08 -7.85 10.75
CA GLU A 961 -37.00 -8.98 10.89
C GLU A 961 -38.40 -8.53 11.30
N ALA A 962 -38.51 -7.65 12.30
CA ALA A 962 -39.78 -7.12 12.77
C ALA A 962 -40.46 -6.26 11.69
N TRP A 963 -39.71 -5.41 11.00
CA TRP A 963 -40.20 -4.56 9.92
C TRP A 963 -40.67 -5.36 8.70
N VAL A 964 -39.89 -6.34 8.25
CA VAL A 964 -40.21 -7.26 7.15
C VAL A 964 -41.54 -7.99 7.41
N LYS A 965 -41.81 -8.35 8.67
CA LYS A 965 -43.06 -9.00 9.11
C LYS A 965 -44.23 -8.00 9.23
N ASP A 966 -44.02 -6.83 9.82
CA ASP A 966 -45.03 -5.76 9.95
C ASP A 966 -45.51 -5.22 8.60
N LYS A 967 -44.58 -5.03 7.64
CA LYS A 967 -44.88 -4.55 6.29
C LYS A 967 -45.34 -5.63 5.31
N ALA A 968 -45.43 -6.89 5.74
CA ALA A 968 -45.69 -8.04 4.88
C ALA A 968 -44.82 -8.01 3.61
N HIS A 969 -43.50 -7.93 3.78
CA HIS A 969 -42.54 -7.78 2.69
C HIS A 969 -42.49 -9.06 1.82
N PRO A 970 -42.49 -8.98 0.48
CA PRO A 970 -42.61 -10.14 -0.41
C PRO A 970 -41.55 -11.23 -0.20
N VAL A 971 -40.37 -10.86 0.31
CA VAL A 971 -39.28 -11.79 0.65
C VAL A 971 -39.73 -12.99 1.51
N LEU A 972 -40.75 -12.81 2.36
CA LEU A 972 -41.33 -13.86 3.21
C LEU A 972 -41.90 -15.05 2.43
N GLU A 973 -42.22 -14.86 1.14
CA GLU A 973 -42.79 -15.89 0.27
C GLU A 973 -41.76 -16.43 -0.75
N MET A 974 -40.55 -15.86 -0.82
CA MET A 974 -39.60 -16.08 -1.92
C MET A 974 -38.61 -17.25 -1.72
N GLY A 975 -38.69 -17.97 -0.60
CA GLY A 975 -37.78 -19.10 -0.30
C GLY A 975 -36.31 -18.67 -0.14
N SER A 976 -35.41 -19.65 0.05
CA SER A 976 -34.05 -19.36 0.49
C SER A 976 -33.02 -19.15 -0.62
N MET A 977 -32.08 -18.21 -0.43
CA MET A 977 -30.97 -17.94 -1.35
C MET A 977 -29.77 -18.86 -1.06
N VAL A 978 -29.78 -20.07 -1.62
CA VAL A 978 -28.73 -21.09 -1.41
C VAL A 978 -27.88 -21.27 -2.67
N PRO A 979 -26.53 -21.26 -2.58
CA PRO A 979 -25.66 -21.64 -3.71
C PRO A 979 -25.96 -23.06 -4.19
N ALA A 980 -26.02 -23.25 -5.51
CA ALA A 980 -26.33 -24.55 -6.09
C ALA A 980 -25.26 -25.60 -5.75
N ALA A 981 -25.67 -26.69 -5.09
CA ALA A 981 -24.79 -27.82 -4.84
C ALA A 981 -24.44 -28.50 -6.17
N ARG A 982 -23.22 -28.28 -6.68
CA ARG A 982 -22.75 -28.90 -7.93
C ARG A 982 -22.74 -30.42 -7.79
N GLU A 983 -23.71 -31.10 -8.42
CA GLU A 983 -23.48 -32.45 -8.92
C GLU A 983 -22.22 -32.40 -9.78
N LYS A 984 -21.30 -33.36 -9.57
CA LYS A 984 -20.11 -33.44 -10.42
C LYS A 984 -20.57 -33.67 -11.86
N PRO A 985 -20.11 -32.87 -12.84
CA PRO A 985 -20.22 -33.27 -14.23
C PRO A 985 -19.62 -34.68 -14.35
N ALA A 986 -20.39 -35.62 -14.89
CA ALA A 986 -19.86 -36.93 -15.24
C ALA A 986 -18.62 -36.72 -16.13
N ALA A 987 -17.56 -37.51 -15.90
CA ALA A 987 -16.28 -37.31 -16.57
C ALA A 987 -16.49 -37.24 -18.09
N ARG A 988 -16.22 -36.07 -18.69
CA ARG A 988 -16.25 -35.91 -20.15
C ARG A 988 -15.08 -36.70 -20.72
N ASP A 989 -15.36 -37.50 -21.74
CA ASP A 989 -14.39 -38.41 -22.35
C ASP A 989 -13.14 -37.66 -22.81
N GLU A 990 -11.97 -38.14 -22.38
CA GLU A 990 -10.66 -37.53 -22.62
C GLU A 990 -10.31 -37.46 -24.13
N ASP A 991 -10.98 -38.28 -24.93
CA ASP A 991 -10.86 -38.42 -26.39
C ASP A 991 -11.11 -37.10 -27.15
N VAL A 992 -12.04 -36.26 -26.67
CA VAL A 992 -12.41 -35.00 -27.37
C VAL A 992 -11.27 -33.97 -27.33
N MET A 993 -10.56 -33.87 -26.20
CA MET A 993 -9.40 -32.97 -26.09
C MET A 993 -8.20 -33.51 -26.86
N ALA A 994 -7.99 -34.84 -26.88
CA ALA A 994 -6.96 -35.45 -27.72
C ALA A 994 -7.16 -35.13 -29.21
N GLN A 995 -8.39 -35.24 -29.72
CA GLN A 995 -8.72 -34.91 -31.11
C GLN A 995 -8.55 -33.41 -31.42
N ALA A 996 -8.97 -32.52 -30.51
CA ALA A 996 -8.77 -31.08 -30.67
C ALA A 996 -7.28 -30.69 -30.70
N THR A 997 -6.46 -31.26 -29.81
CA THR A 997 -5.01 -30.99 -29.77
C THR A 997 -4.31 -31.52 -31.02
N ALA A 998 -4.66 -32.71 -31.52
CA ALA A 998 -4.08 -33.27 -32.74
C ALA A 998 -4.32 -32.39 -33.98
N VAL A 999 -5.53 -31.84 -34.15
CA VAL A 999 -5.87 -30.93 -35.26
C VAL A 999 -5.06 -29.63 -35.19
N VAL A 1000 -4.83 -29.08 -34.00
CA VAL A 1000 -3.99 -27.87 -33.82
C VAL A 1000 -2.52 -28.18 -34.11
N GLU A 1001 -2.01 -29.31 -33.63
CA GLU A 1001 -0.64 -29.75 -33.91
C GLU A 1001 -0.38 -29.99 -35.41
N GLU A 1002 -1.36 -30.49 -36.16
CA GLU A 1002 -1.23 -30.71 -37.61
C GLU A 1002 -1.33 -29.38 -38.39
N ALA A 1003 -2.17 -28.45 -37.95
CA ALA A 1003 -2.23 -27.10 -38.51
C ALA A 1003 -0.91 -26.32 -38.33
N MET A 1004 -0.22 -26.47 -37.20
CA MET A 1004 1.06 -25.80 -36.92
C MET A 1004 2.27 -26.36 -37.68
N LYS A 1005 2.13 -27.46 -38.44
CA LYS A 1005 3.23 -28.13 -39.17
C LYS A 1005 3.41 -27.64 -40.62
N ARG A 1006 2.68 -26.60 -41.06
CA ARG A 1006 2.87 -25.96 -42.37
C ARG A 1006 3.85 -24.78 -42.32
N PRO A 1007 4.85 -24.68 -43.23
CA PRO A 1007 5.72 -23.51 -43.32
C PRO A 1007 4.93 -22.26 -43.75
N LEU A 1008 5.25 -21.12 -43.14
CA LEU A 1008 4.80 -19.81 -43.60
C LEU A 1008 5.61 -19.39 -44.83
N VAL A 1009 4.92 -18.92 -45.88
CA VAL A 1009 5.52 -18.25 -47.04
C VAL A 1009 5.17 -16.76 -46.95
N GLU A 1010 6.12 -15.90 -47.29
CA GLU A 1010 5.90 -14.45 -47.33
C GLU A 1010 5.03 -14.06 -48.53
N GLU A 1011 3.97 -13.26 -48.31
CA GLU A 1011 3.32 -12.50 -49.38
C GLU A 1011 3.25 -11.01 -49.01
N ARG A 1012 3.33 -10.17 -50.03
CA ARG A 1012 3.30 -8.70 -49.95
C ARG A 1012 1.96 -8.17 -50.45
N ASN A 1013 1.56 -7.02 -49.95
CA ASN A 1013 0.36 -6.28 -50.38
C ASN A 1013 0.25 -6.14 -51.92
N ALA A 1014 -0.90 -6.51 -52.49
CA ALA A 1014 -1.43 -5.91 -53.71
C ALA A 1014 -2.97 -6.03 -53.75
N GLU A 1015 -3.62 -4.86 -53.89
CA GLU A 1015 -4.85 -4.56 -54.64
C GLU A 1015 -6.12 -5.45 -54.53
N VAL A 1016 -7.26 -4.77 -54.34
CA VAL A 1016 -8.61 -5.31 -54.57
C VAL A 1016 -9.11 -4.78 -55.92
N ALA A 1017 -9.46 -5.69 -56.83
CA ALA A 1017 -10.12 -5.41 -58.10
C ALA A 1017 -11.15 -6.51 -58.43
N GLU A 1018 -12.01 -6.27 -59.41
CA GLU A 1018 -13.30 -6.94 -59.58
C GLU A 1018 -13.26 -8.33 -60.29
N ASP A 1019 -14.36 -9.06 -60.08
CA ASP A 1019 -15.08 -9.87 -61.08
C ASP A 1019 -14.67 -11.32 -61.49
N VAL A 1020 -15.64 -12.22 -61.23
CA VAL A 1020 -16.30 -13.12 -62.22
C VAL A 1020 -15.52 -14.30 -62.86
N LYS A 1021 -15.96 -15.51 -62.47
CA LYS A 1021 -16.04 -16.77 -63.25
C LYS A 1021 -14.77 -17.30 -63.97
N GLY A 1022 -14.21 -18.36 -63.40
CA GLY A 1022 -14.52 -19.70 -63.94
C GLY A 1022 -13.48 -20.46 -64.79
N ALA A 1023 -13.35 -21.74 -64.40
CA ALA A 1023 -13.02 -22.92 -65.24
C ALA A 1023 -11.57 -23.21 -65.67
N LYS A 1024 -11.21 -24.49 -65.43
CA LYS A 1024 -10.18 -25.35 -66.04
C LYS A 1024 -8.70 -25.11 -65.71
N VAL A 1025 -8.07 -26.24 -65.38
CA VAL A 1025 -6.63 -26.51 -65.37
C VAL A 1025 -6.29 -27.29 -66.64
N GLU A 1026 -5.16 -27.00 -67.27
CA GLU A 1026 -4.48 -27.92 -68.19
C GLU A 1026 -2.96 -27.74 -68.10
N LYS A 1027 -2.18 -28.74 -68.54
CA LYS A 1027 -0.71 -28.83 -68.35
C LYS A 1027 0.07 -28.26 -69.53
N VAL A 1028 1.41 -28.14 -69.39
CA VAL A 1028 2.41 -28.78 -70.29
C VAL A 1028 3.82 -28.77 -69.66
N GLU A 1029 4.70 -29.64 -70.19
CA GLU A 1029 6.14 -29.88 -69.93
C GLU A 1029 7.01 -28.60 -69.70
N GLU A 1030 8.05 -28.57 -68.83
CA GLU A 1030 9.31 -29.36 -68.71
C GLU A 1030 10.39 -29.02 -69.76
N VAL A 1031 11.63 -28.67 -69.34
CA VAL A 1031 12.94 -28.93 -70.04
C VAL A 1031 14.19 -28.35 -69.30
N VAL A 1032 15.14 -29.25 -68.97
CA VAL A 1032 16.64 -29.13 -68.92
C VAL A 1032 17.38 -28.10 -68.02
N VAL A 1033 17.81 -28.62 -66.85
CA VAL A 1033 19.16 -28.67 -66.24
C VAL A 1033 20.37 -27.92 -66.89
N VAL A 1034 21.17 -27.23 -66.06
CA VAL A 1034 22.66 -27.19 -66.19
C VAL A 1034 23.36 -27.15 -64.81
N ASP A 1035 24.21 -28.16 -64.55
CA ASP A 1035 25.35 -28.34 -63.61
C ASP A 1035 25.47 -27.73 -62.19
N GLU A 1036 26.15 -28.50 -61.32
CA GLU A 1036 26.50 -28.18 -59.92
C GLU A 1036 27.71 -27.23 -59.77
N VAL A 1037 27.70 -26.38 -58.73
CA VAL A 1037 28.94 -25.85 -58.11
C VAL A 1037 28.80 -25.93 -56.58
N LYS A 1038 29.76 -26.60 -55.91
CA LYS A 1038 29.78 -26.74 -54.44
C LYS A 1038 30.28 -25.46 -53.76
N PRO A 1039 29.68 -25.03 -52.62
CA PRO A 1039 30.13 -23.86 -51.88
C PRO A 1039 31.45 -24.13 -51.13
N ALA A 1040 32.33 -23.12 -51.11
CA ALA A 1040 33.58 -23.14 -50.36
C ALA A 1040 33.38 -22.67 -48.89
N PRO A 1041 34.21 -23.14 -47.93
CA PRO A 1041 34.05 -22.80 -46.51
C PRO A 1041 34.47 -21.36 -46.19
N ARG A 1042 33.92 -20.80 -45.10
CA ARG A 1042 34.34 -19.51 -44.54
C ARG A 1042 35.68 -19.63 -43.79
N LEU A 1043 36.49 -18.58 -43.88
CA LEU A 1043 37.76 -18.45 -43.15
C LEU A 1043 37.54 -17.92 -41.72
N GLU A 1044 38.38 -18.37 -40.79
CA GLU A 1044 38.42 -17.90 -39.40
C GLU A 1044 39.32 -16.65 -39.25
N PRO A 1045 39.04 -15.74 -38.30
CA PRO A 1045 39.92 -14.62 -37.97
C PRO A 1045 41.14 -15.08 -37.14
N ALA A 1046 42.29 -14.45 -37.39
CA ALA A 1046 43.58 -14.81 -36.77
C ALA A 1046 43.74 -14.28 -35.32
N PRO A 1047 44.57 -14.92 -34.47
CA PRO A 1047 44.74 -14.55 -33.07
C PRO A 1047 45.68 -13.35 -32.83
N GLU A 1048 45.51 -12.67 -31.70
CA GLU A 1048 46.35 -11.54 -31.25
C GLU A 1048 47.69 -11.99 -30.63
N PRO A 1049 48.75 -11.16 -30.72
CA PRO A 1049 50.07 -11.46 -30.14
C PRO A 1049 50.17 -11.17 -28.62
N PRO A 1050 51.10 -11.81 -27.89
CA PRO A 1050 51.21 -11.71 -26.43
C PRO A 1050 51.88 -10.42 -25.91
N PRO A 1051 51.66 -10.05 -24.63
CA PRO A 1051 52.23 -8.84 -24.01
C PRO A 1051 53.73 -8.96 -23.65
N ALA A 1052 54.40 -7.81 -23.56
CA ALA A 1052 55.82 -7.66 -23.21
C ALA A 1052 56.01 -7.08 -21.78
N PRO A 1053 57.18 -7.32 -21.12
CA PRO A 1053 57.38 -7.07 -19.69
C PRO A 1053 57.75 -5.62 -19.30
N PRO A 1054 57.64 -5.24 -18.01
CA PRO A 1054 57.86 -3.86 -17.54
C PRO A 1054 59.33 -3.48 -17.35
N THR A 1055 59.60 -2.17 -17.39
CA THR A 1055 60.87 -1.53 -17.03
C THR A 1055 60.63 -0.29 -16.14
N ALA A 1056 61.65 0.18 -15.42
CA ALA A 1056 61.52 1.21 -14.39
C ALA A 1056 62.67 2.23 -14.42
N SER A 1057 62.41 3.47 -13.95
CA SER A 1057 63.38 4.48 -13.42
C SER A 1057 64.60 4.91 -14.28
N ALA A 1058 65.00 6.18 -14.42
CA ALA A 1058 64.50 7.47 -13.92
C ALA A 1058 65.11 8.64 -14.77
N PRO A 1059 65.77 9.70 -14.22
CA PRO A 1059 65.18 10.99 -13.82
C PRO A 1059 65.74 12.25 -14.55
N LEU A 1060 65.35 13.45 -14.07
CA LEU A 1060 65.94 14.81 -14.26
C LEU A 1060 65.51 15.62 -15.52
N PRO A 1061 65.63 16.97 -15.53
CA PRO A 1061 65.40 17.95 -14.45
C PRO A 1061 64.53 19.17 -14.92
N ALA A 1062 64.64 20.32 -14.26
CA ALA A 1062 63.64 21.41 -14.24
C ALA A 1062 63.89 22.63 -15.17
N SER A 1063 62.89 23.54 -15.16
CA SER A 1063 62.73 24.79 -15.91
C SER A 1063 63.76 25.91 -15.62
N PRO A 1064 63.73 27.00 -16.42
CA PRO A 1064 64.05 28.35 -15.95
C PRO A 1064 62.79 29.19 -15.68
N ALA A 1065 62.88 30.14 -14.75
CA ALA A 1065 61.89 31.19 -14.50
C ALA A 1065 62.60 32.53 -14.26
N THR A 1066 61.93 33.66 -14.50
CA THR A 1066 62.47 35.02 -14.32
C THR A 1066 62.00 35.68 -13.02
N ARG A 1067 62.87 36.55 -12.46
CA ARG A 1067 62.69 37.30 -11.20
C ARG A 1067 61.98 38.64 -11.47
N SER A 1068 61.62 39.54 -10.54
CA SER A 1068 61.96 39.83 -9.12
C SER A 1068 60.95 40.91 -8.60
N PRO A 1069 61.06 41.54 -7.39
CA PRO A 1069 61.78 41.20 -6.15
C PRO A 1069 60.86 41.22 -4.89
N ALA A 1070 61.44 41.06 -3.68
CA ALA A 1070 60.76 41.23 -2.38
C ALA A 1070 60.98 42.65 -1.76
N PRO A 1071 60.34 42.97 -0.61
CA PRO A 1071 61.14 42.93 0.63
C PRO A 1071 60.40 42.53 1.94
N ALA A 1072 61.22 42.14 2.94
CA ALA A 1072 60.99 42.14 4.40
C ALA A 1072 59.88 41.27 5.04
N ALA A 1073 60.25 40.56 6.11
CA ALA A 1073 59.35 39.98 7.11
C ALA A 1073 59.25 40.91 8.34
N PRO A 1074 58.23 40.76 9.21
CA PRO A 1074 58.50 40.08 10.48
C PRO A 1074 57.32 39.27 11.07
N ALA A 1075 57.58 38.68 12.24
CA ALA A 1075 56.65 38.02 13.18
C ALA A 1075 56.10 36.63 12.79
N ALA A 1076 56.04 35.74 13.79
CA ALA A 1076 55.49 34.39 13.67
C ALA A 1076 54.01 34.37 14.12
N PRO A 1077 53.15 33.51 13.52
CA PRO A 1077 51.75 33.38 13.92
C PRO A 1077 51.61 32.68 15.29
N ALA A 1078 50.53 32.99 16.00
CA ALA A 1078 50.16 32.31 17.24
C ALA A 1078 49.68 30.87 16.98
N ALA A 1079 49.67 30.05 18.04
CA ALA A 1079 49.22 28.66 17.97
C ALA A 1079 47.71 28.54 17.67
N PRO A 1080 47.24 27.42 17.07
CA PRO A 1080 45.82 27.20 16.80
C PRO A 1080 44.99 27.14 18.09
N ALA A 1081 43.77 27.66 18.03
CA ALA A 1081 42.77 27.51 19.10
C ALA A 1081 42.38 26.02 19.27
N THR A 1082 42.05 25.63 20.50
CA THR A 1082 41.68 24.23 20.82
C THR A 1082 40.21 23.96 20.49
N PRO A 1083 39.78 22.68 20.39
CA PRO A 1083 38.37 22.35 20.20
C PRO A 1083 37.43 22.91 21.28
N GLY A 1084 37.93 23.14 22.50
CA GLY A 1084 37.15 23.77 23.57
C GLY A 1084 36.88 25.26 23.33
N ASP A 1085 37.86 25.99 22.76
CA ASP A 1085 37.73 27.40 22.43
C ASP A 1085 36.72 27.61 21.29
N LEU A 1086 36.75 26.73 20.28
CA LEU A 1086 35.79 26.72 19.18
C LEU A 1086 34.37 26.40 19.66
N LEU A 1087 34.22 25.45 20.59
CA LEU A 1087 32.93 25.10 21.17
C LEU A 1087 32.35 26.25 22.02
N ALA A 1088 33.19 26.96 22.77
CA ALA A 1088 32.80 28.15 23.52
C ALA A 1088 32.33 29.29 22.59
N GLN A 1089 33.06 29.55 21.51
CA GLN A 1089 32.69 30.57 20.51
C GLN A 1089 31.37 30.21 19.79
N ALA A 1090 31.16 28.94 19.44
CA ALA A 1090 29.91 28.48 18.83
C ALA A 1090 28.71 28.63 19.79
N HIS A 1091 28.89 28.30 21.07
CA HIS A 1091 27.85 28.48 22.10
C HIS A 1091 27.52 29.96 22.34
N GLU A 1092 28.53 30.85 22.35
CA GLU A 1092 28.32 32.29 22.50
C GLU A 1092 27.61 32.90 21.27
N ALA A 1093 27.95 32.44 20.05
CA ALA A 1093 27.26 32.85 18.83
C ALA A 1093 25.78 32.43 18.84
N ALA A 1094 25.47 31.19 19.24
CA ALA A 1094 24.10 30.71 19.38
C ALA A 1094 23.30 31.50 20.42
N LEU A 1095 23.92 31.86 21.55
CA LEU A 1095 23.31 32.73 22.58
C LEU A 1095 22.95 34.12 22.03
N ARG A 1096 23.84 34.76 21.27
CA ARG A 1096 23.57 36.05 20.62
C ARG A 1096 22.44 35.94 19.59
N GLN A 1097 22.39 34.84 18.82
CA GLN A 1097 21.32 34.61 17.83
C GLN A 1097 19.96 34.36 18.50
N ALA A 1098 19.92 33.61 19.61
CA ALA A 1098 18.71 33.42 20.40
C ALA A 1098 18.21 34.74 21.01
N GLN A 1099 19.11 35.57 21.54
CA GLN A 1099 18.77 36.90 22.05
C GLN A 1099 18.24 37.82 20.95
N ALA A 1100 18.83 37.82 19.75
CA ALA A 1100 18.35 38.61 18.62
C ALA A 1100 16.94 38.19 18.16
N LEU A 1101 16.65 36.88 18.14
CA LEU A 1101 15.31 36.36 17.83
C LEU A 1101 14.30 36.71 18.92
N GLN A 1102 14.69 36.67 20.19
CA GLN A 1102 13.83 37.03 21.32
C GLN A 1102 13.54 38.53 21.36
N GLN A 1103 14.50 39.38 20.97
CA GLN A 1103 14.32 40.82 20.77
C GLN A 1103 13.32 41.09 19.64
N ALA A 1104 13.54 40.49 18.46
CA ALA A 1104 12.65 40.66 17.31
C ALA A 1104 11.21 40.18 17.57
N ALA A 1105 11.03 39.13 18.38
CA ALA A 1105 9.71 38.67 18.82
C ALA A 1105 9.03 39.63 19.82
N SER A 1106 9.81 40.35 20.63
CA SER A 1106 9.30 41.36 21.56
C SER A 1106 8.89 42.66 20.84
N ASP A 1107 9.59 43.01 19.76
CA ASP A 1107 9.34 44.25 19.00
C ASP A 1107 8.16 44.12 18.01
N ALA A 1108 7.63 42.90 17.81
CA ALA A 1108 6.59 42.58 16.83
C ALA A 1108 5.13 42.62 17.36
N LEU A 1109 4.89 43.10 18.59
CA LEU A 1109 3.57 43.19 19.21
C LEU A 1109 3.27 44.63 19.64
N PRO A 1110 2.64 45.43 18.75
CA PRO A 1110 1.23 45.75 19.02
C PRO A 1110 0.31 45.83 17.76
N GLN A 1111 -1.01 45.73 18.02
CA GLN A 1111 -2.13 45.99 17.09
C GLN A 1111 -2.52 44.89 16.06
N ALA A 1112 -3.06 43.77 16.55
CA ALA A 1112 -4.28 43.13 16.01
C ALA A 1112 -4.87 42.15 17.03
#